data_AF-A0A931UW98-F1
#
_entry.id   AF-A0A931UW98-F1
#
_cell.length_a   1.000
_cell.length_b   1.000
_cell.length_c   1.000
_cell.angle_alpha   90.00
_cell.angle_beta   90.00
_cell.angle_gamma   90.00
#
_symmetry.space_group_name_H-M   'P 1'
#
loop_
_entity.id
_entity.type
_entity.pdbx_description
1 polymer ?
#
loop_
_entity_poly.entity_id
_entity_poly.type
_entity_poly.pdbx_seq_one_letter_code
_entity_poly.pdbx_strand_id
1 'polypeptide(L)'
;MSSQRPLAGLFLFAWLAVVGGAAAHGCAASKGEDATPRRDSSVGGDAEPEDTGAPLADGELPPEDSSVPGTDSATPADTLASDTGGAATDSGVGATDGAVDSKPPPVSVLQIAPADTVLTLVGGTAKRTFAAKLVAPDGTTTDLTSKTAFSIVDGTLGSFAGATFTATKAGKSTIQATTPGYAASTPITVTGPSVIIGPGATADAPTKFGGTVDSTASPSFVYPANGTLVPPNMNVFEFHFLPGAGNTLFELSFTSASVDTKVYFGCTAVGSGCVYTPDATVWKLVAEGGRGGDPVSYKLRGVNAASPGKVGVSATRAMSFGLEDIVGGIYYWNAKIGATMRYEFGVSGKAGETYMNAASAGATTCVGCHVLSRPGHRIAVGLDIPAPSPYKVYDVASKGLIFSAGTAFGGGSNFFSFSPDETKVLTSNGIGIGYRNAVTGAVITDPLVAAGTMPDWSPDGSRAVYAKPQTPPPCIGFCGAAGVEKASLQVMPFDGTKWGASTTLVPYSGQNNYYPAYSPDGAWVIFNRSPSDLGSYDAKDAEVWVVASSGGTPIKLTTGSTGGDSWPKWTAAMQAYKSGGLVWVTFSSRRAYGLRLAAGSTAQIWMTAFDPAKAKAGADPSYPAFWLPFQDGSSGNHIAQWVTKVDRKPCKESSECPFQACIDGFCKPMK
;
A
#
# COMPACT_ATOMS: atom_id res chain seq x y z
N MET A 1 -22.63 -14.57 -84.48
CA MET A 1 -22.00 -15.88 -84.28
C MET A 1 -20.90 -15.69 -83.22
N SER A 2 -21.29 -15.71 -81.94
CA SER A 2 -21.13 -16.83 -80.97
C SER A 2 -19.76 -16.75 -80.27
N SER A 3 -19.60 -16.67 -78.94
CA SER A 3 -20.52 -16.65 -77.80
C SER A 3 -19.74 -16.30 -76.51
N GLN A 4 -20.29 -15.35 -75.73
CA GLN A 4 -20.46 -15.25 -74.25
C GLN A 4 -19.35 -15.53 -73.20
N ARG A 5 -19.32 -14.59 -72.24
CA ARG A 5 -18.85 -14.56 -70.81
C ARG A 5 -19.17 -15.86 -69.99
N PRO A 6 -18.58 -16.18 -68.79
CA PRO A 6 -18.67 -15.34 -67.56
C PRO A 6 -17.65 -15.50 -66.36
N LEU A 7 -17.84 -14.57 -65.41
CA LEU A 7 -17.69 -14.51 -63.94
C LEU A 7 -17.02 -15.63 -63.08
N ALA A 8 -16.15 -15.14 -62.17
CA ALA A 8 -16.06 -15.33 -60.71
C ALA A 8 -16.15 -16.72 -60.03
N GLY A 9 -15.17 -17.01 -59.16
CA GLY A 9 -15.29 -18.03 -58.09
C GLY A 9 -13.96 -18.41 -57.43
N LEU A 10 -13.87 -18.20 -56.12
CA LEU A 10 -12.81 -18.57 -55.16
C LEU A 10 -12.25 -20.00 -55.31
N PHE A 11 -10.95 -20.22 -55.03
CA PHE A 11 -10.44 -20.83 -53.78
C PHE A 11 -8.93 -21.21 -53.85
N LEU A 12 -8.24 -20.84 -52.76
CA LEU A 12 -7.16 -21.56 -52.05
C LEU A 12 -5.73 -21.75 -52.66
N PHE A 13 -4.77 -21.38 -51.79
CA PHE A 13 -3.37 -21.82 -51.62
C PHE A 13 -2.26 -20.83 -51.99
N ALA A 14 -1.56 -20.32 -50.95
CA ALA A 14 -0.11 -20.51 -50.79
C ALA A 14 0.35 -20.02 -49.41
N TRP A 15 0.92 -20.95 -48.65
CA TRP A 15 1.80 -20.73 -47.49
C TRP A 15 3.27 -20.80 -47.98
N LEU A 16 4.19 -20.24 -47.17
CA LEU A 16 5.66 -20.14 -47.30
C LEU A 16 6.18 -19.03 -48.25
N ALA A 17 7.16 -18.19 -47.90
CA ALA A 17 8.02 -18.09 -46.72
C ALA A 17 8.74 -16.72 -46.76
N VAL A 18 9.08 -16.13 -45.60
CA VAL A 18 10.43 -15.59 -45.32
C VAL A 18 10.66 -15.68 -43.82
N VAL A 19 11.59 -16.56 -43.43
CA VAL A 19 12.26 -16.57 -42.13
C VAL A 19 13.45 -15.62 -42.23
N GLY A 20 13.54 -14.65 -41.33
CA GLY A 20 14.71 -13.79 -41.21
C GLY A 20 14.47 -12.63 -40.25
N GLY A 21 14.85 -12.80 -38.97
CA GLY A 21 14.96 -11.71 -38.00
C GLY A 21 13.85 -11.65 -36.93
N ALA A 22 13.79 -12.63 -36.04
CA ALA A 22 12.92 -12.57 -34.86
C ALA A 22 13.77 -12.70 -33.58
N ALA A 23 14.25 -11.56 -33.09
CA ALA A 23 14.66 -11.38 -31.71
C ALA A 23 14.35 -9.91 -31.33
N ALA A 24 13.72 -9.72 -30.17
CA ALA A 24 13.38 -8.45 -29.53
C ALA A 24 12.20 -7.63 -30.12
N HIS A 25 10.96 -8.13 -29.97
CA HIS A 25 9.75 -7.29 -29.97
C HIS A 25 8.79 -7.80 -28.89
N GLY A 26 9.10 -7.51 -27.62
CA GLY A 26 8.33 -7.95 -26.46
C GLY A 26 7.31 -6.90 -25.99
N CYS A 27 6.07 -7.35 -25.80
CA CYS A 27 5.12 -6.88 -24.77
C CYS A 27 4.73 -5.39 -24.65
N ALA A 28 5.09 -4.52 -25.59
CA ALA A 28 4.68 -3.12 -25.56
C ALA A 28 3.47 -2.86 -26.47
N ALA A 29 2.27 -2.88 -25.91
CA ALA A 29 1.12 -2.16 -26.46
C ALA A 29 1.07 -0.73 -25.90
N SER A 30 2.25 -0.10 -25.81
CA SER A 30 2.43 1.29 -25.38
C SER A 30 3.15 2.14 -26.44
N LYS A 31 3.06 1.75 -27.72
CA LYS A 31 3.56 2.55 -28.86
C LYS A 31 2.77 3.85 -29.14
N GLY A 32 2.30 4.53 -28.09
CA GLY A 32 2.07 5.97 -28.07
C GLY A 32 3.09 6.73 -27.21
N GLU A 33 4.08 6.05 -26.62
CA GLU A 33 4.91 6.57 -25.51
C GLU A 33 6.30 7.12 -25.91
N ASP A 34 6.58 7.33 -27.20
CA ASP A 34 7.80 8.03 -27.65
C ASP A 34 7.47 9.15 -28.62
N ALA A 35 7.20 10.34 -28.08
CA ALA A 35 7.27 11.59 -28.83
C ALA A 35 8.17 12.57 -28.05
N THR A 36 9.43 12.65 -28.48
CA THR A 36 10.31 13.77 -28.13
C THR A 36 9.76 15.04 -28.79
N PRO A 37 9.52 16.15 -28.06
CA PRO A 37 9.22 17.41 -28.71
C PRO A 37 10.53 17.98 -29.26
N ARG A 38 10.64 18.03 -30.59
CA ARG A 38 11.60 18.93 -31.24
C ARG A 38 11.24 20.34 -30.81
N ARG A 39 12.25 21.05 -30.28
CA ARG A 39 12.23 22.50 -30.13
C ARG A 39 12.02 23.10 -31.51
N ASP A 40 10.99 23.93 -31.66
CA ASP A 40 11.04 25.02 -32.62
C ASP A 40 10.68 26.31 -31.89
N SER A 41 11.63 27.23 -32.00
CA SER A 41 11.57 28.62 -31.57
C SER A 41 10.87 29.45 -32.64
N SER A 42 9.83 30.20 -32.29
CA SER A 42 9.55 31.48 -32.96
C SER A 42 8.71 32.40 -32.08
N VAL A 43 8.95 33.67 -32.32
CA VAL A 43 8.72 34.87 -31.53
C VAL A 43 7.36 35.49 -31.83
N GLY A 44 6.74 36.13 -30.83
CA GLY A 44 6.11 37.45 -30.97
C GLY A 44 4.57 37.50 -30.97
N GLY A 45 4.03 38.39 -30.12
CA GLY A 45 2.69 38.96 -30.31
C GLY A 45 1.95 39.31 -29.01
N ASP A 46 2.12 40.55 -28.56
CA ASP A 46 1.40 41.21 -27.46
C ASP A 46 -0.13 41.20 -27.62
N ALA A 47 -0.86 41.14 -26.49
CA ALA A 47 -2.03 41.99 -26.17
C ALA A 47 -2.71 41.58 -24.85
N GLU A 48 -2.61 42.45 -23.85
CA GLU A 48 -3.63 42.70 -22.82
C GLU A 48 -4.24 44.10 -23.12
N PRO A 49 -5.29 44.60 -22.43
CA PRO A 49 -6.17 44.00 -21.42
C PRO A 49 -7.67 44.26 -21.68
N GLU A 50 -8.58 43.76 -20.83
CA GLU A 50 -9.66 44.62 -20.29
C GLU A 50 -10.30 44.06 -19.02
N ASP A 51 -10.54 45.01 -18.12
CA ASP A 51 -10.99 45.01 -16.73
C ASP A 51 -12.51 45.26 -16.69
N THR A 52 -13.23 44.66 -15.72
CA THR A 52 -14.41 45.29 -15.09
C THR A 52 -14.69 44.70 -13.70
N GLY A 53 -14.18 45.37 -12.66
CA GLY A 53 -14.98 46.10 -11.66
C GLY A 53 -16.18 45.45 -10.95
N ALA A 54 -16.08 45.38 -9.61
CA ALA A 54 -17.08 45.03 -8.58
C ALA A 54 -18.23 46.08 -8.40
N PRO A 55 -19.19 45.97 -7.43
CA PRO A 55 -18.92 46.20 -5.99
C PRO A 55 -19.82 45.47 -4.94
N LEU A 56 -19.49 45.78 -3.67
CA LEU A 56 -19.94 45.38 -2.33
C LEU A 56 -21.36 45.84 -1.92
N ALA A 57 -21.95 45.21 -0.87
CA ALA A 57 -22.56 45.90 0.31
C ALA A 57 -23.17 44.91 1.34
N ASP A 58 -22.57 44.86 2.54
CA ASP A 58 -23.06 45.15 3.91
C ASP A 58 -24.49 44.81 4.41
N GLY A 59 -24.55 44.41 5.69
CA GLY A 59 -25.69 44.57 6.62
C GLY A 59 -25.89 43.38 7.58
N GLU A 60 -25.26 43.34 8.77
CA GLU A 60 -25.74 43.82 10.09
C GLU A 60 -26.51 42.73 10.92
N LEU A 61 -26.02 42.46 12.15
CA LEU A 61 -26.66 41.72 13.28
C LEU A 61 -27.80 42.60 13.91
N PRO A 62 -28.50 42.31 15.06
CA PRO A 62 -28.34 41.30 16.14
C PRO A 62 -29.72 40.84 16.77
N PRO A 63 -29.92 40.52 18.09
CA PRO A 63 -29.21 39.67 19.09
C PRO A 63 -30.13 38.71 19.95
N GLU A 64 -29.49 38.08 20.96
CA GLU A 64 -30.01 37.60 22.29
C GLU A 64 -30.65 36.20 22.38
N ASP A 65 -30.57 35.43 23.46
CA ASP A 65 -29.77 35.30 24.70
C ASP A 65 -30.32 34.03 25.40
N SER A 66 -29.61 33.56 26.42
CA SER A 66 -30.09 32.78 27.58
C SER A 66 -29.64 31.31 27.72
N SER A 67 -28.61 31.21 28.55
CA SER A 67 -28.56 30.42 29.80
C SER A 67 -28.38 28.90 29.78
N VAL A 68 -27.21 28.53 30.29
CA VAL A 68 -26.87 27.27 31.00
C VAL A 68 -27.38 27.37 32.45
N PRO A 69 -27.82 26.26 33.08
CA PRO A 69 -27.01 25.56 34.10
C PRO A 69 -27.02 24.04 33.84
N GLY A 70 -26.03 23.21 34.17
CA GLY A 70 -25.17 23.16 35.35
C GLY A 70 -25.40 21.80 36.04
N THR A 71 -24.37 20.94 35.98
CA THR A 71 -23.97 19.89 36.97
C THR A 71 -24.97 18.79 37.39
N ASP A 72 -24.66 17.51 37.15
CA ASP A 72 -24.01 16.67 38.17
C ASP A 72 -23.80 15.20 37.75
N SER A 73 -22.71 14.66 38.29
CA SER A 73 -22.21 13.28 38.30
C SER A 73 -23.14 12.25 38.93
N ALA A 74 -23.15 11.01 38.42
CA ALA A 74 -22.90 9.77 39.17
C ALA A 74 -23.30 8.50 38.37
N THR A 75 -22.37 7.56 38.22
CA THR A 75 -22.64 6.12 38.13
C THR A 75 -23.03 5.59 39.52
N PRO A 76 -23.83 4.51 39.64
CA PRO A 76 -23.20 3.20 39.88
C PRO A 76 -23.96 1.93 39.39
N ALA A 77 -23.14 0.90 39.12
CA ALA A 77 -23.24 -0.52 39.48
C ALA A 77 -24.50 -1.39 39.20
N ASP A 78 -24.20 -2.50 38.52
CA ASP A 78 -24.65 -3.90 38.71
C ASP A 78 -25.68 -4.23 39.79
N THR A 79 -26.67 -5.05 39.42
CA THR A 79 -27.05 -6.24 40.21
C THR A 79 -27.90 -7.24 39.40
N LEU A 80 -27.50 -8.52 39.50
CA LEU A 80 -28.21 -9.73 39.10
C LEU A 80 -29.17 -10.21 40.22
N ALA A 81 -30.34 -10.74 39.84
CA ALA A 81 -31.19 -11.70 40.59
C ALA A 81 -32.23 -12.26 39.59
N SER A 82 -32.18 -13.53 39.17
CA SER A 82 -32.68 -14.78 39.80
C SER A 82 -34.21 -14.92 39.89
N ASP A 83 -34.78 -15.84 39.11
CA ASP A 83 -35.90 -16.73 39.49
C ASP A 83 -36.00 -17.87 38.46
N THR A 84 -35.74 -19.15 38.80
CA THR A 84 -36.69 -20.23 39.21
C THR A 84 -37.89 -20.42 38.25
N GLY A 85 -38.34 -21.60 37.81
CA GLY A 85 -38.02 -23.02 37.98
C GLY A 85 -39.16 -23.83 37.29
N GLY A 86 -38.92 -25.06 36.83
CA GLY A 86 -39.99 -25.92 36.32
C GLY A 86 -39.51 -27.16 35.54
N ALA A 87 -39.67 -28.34 36.13
CA ALA A 87 -39.07 -29.62 35.79
C ALA A 87 -39.86 -30.48 34.78
N ALA A 88 -39.16 -31.37 34.07
CA ALA A 88 -39.66 -32.69 33.64
C ALA A 88 -38.50 -33.69 33.46
N THR A 89 -38.65 -34.85 34.11
CA THR A 89 -37.85 -36.09 34.09
C THR A 89 -37.92 -36.78 32.71
N ASP A 90 -37.07 -37.69 32.21
CA ASP A 90 -36.34 -38.83 32.79
C ASP A 90 -35.41 -39.44 31.70
N SER A 91 -34.51 -40.33 32.12
CA SER A 91 -33.79 -41.39 31.39
C SER A 91 -32.40 -41.05 30.86
N GLY A 92 -31.40 -41.38 31.67
CA GLY A 92 -29.98 -41.11 31.42
C GLY A 92 -29.18 -42.25 30.80
N VAL A 93 -27.91 -41.94 30.54
CA VAL A 93 -26.75 -42.85 30.53
C VAL A 93 -25.54 -42.02 30.96
N GLY A 94 -24.77 -42.52 31.91
CA GLY A 94 -23.68 -41.78 32.57
C GLY A 94 -22.46 -41.51 31.67
N ALA A 95 -21.98 -40.27 31.74
CA ALA A 95 -20.58 -39.90 31.54
C ALA A 95 -20.28 -38.78 32.55
N THR A 96 -19.35 -39.03 33.47
CA THR A 96 -18.89 -38.03 34.44
C THR A 96 -17.98 -37.02 33.73
N ASP A 97 -18.56 -35.96 33.19
CA ASP A 97 -17.85 -34.76 32.78
C ASP A 97 -17.58 -33.90 34.02
N GLY A 98 -16.43 -34.11 34.64
CA GLY A 98 -15.84 -33.12 35.54
C GLY A 98 -15.36 -31.95 34.70
N ALA A 99 -16.22 -30.95 34.50
CA ALA A 99 -15.83 -29.65 33.99
C ALA A 99 -14.87 -29.00 35.00
N VAL A 100 -13.57 -29.24 34.81
CA VAL A 100 -12.52 -28.55 35.54
C VAL A 100 -12.48 -27.13 34.97
N ASP A 101 -12.97 -26.19 35.77
CA ASP A 101 -12.79 -24.76 35.59
C ASP A 101 -11.28 -24.46 35.74
N SER A 102 -10.53 -24.80 34.69
CA SER A 102 -9.08 -24.72 34.65
C SER A 102 -8.68 -23.30 34.33
N LYS A 103 -8.84 -22.42 35.32
CA LYS A 103 -8.03 -21.21 35.38
C LYS A 103 -6.56 -21.66 35.23
N PRO A 104 -5.82 -21.16 34.22
CA PRO A 104 -4.41 -21.50 34.07
C PRO A 104 -3.70 -21.31 35.41
N PRO A 105 -2.84 -22.24 35.85
CA PRO A 105 -2.12 -22.07 37.09
C PRO A 105 -1.40 -20.72 37.04
N PRO A 106 -1.39 -19.96 38.15
CA PRO A 106 -0.72 -18.67 38.14
C PRO A 106 0.77 -18.93 37.85
N VAL A 107 1.27 -18.29 36.78
CA VAL A 107 2.64 -18.44 36.31
C VAL A 107 3.49 -17.30 36.82
N SER A 108 4.75 -17.57 37.13
CA SER A 108 5.73 -16.53 37.44
C SER A 108 5.97 -15.65 36.21
N VAL A 109 6.13 -14.34 36.43
CA VAL A 109 6.30 -13.35 35.35
C VAL A 109 7.61 -12.61 35.55
N LEU A 110 8.42 -12.49 34.48
CA LEU A 110 9.61 -11.66 34.49
C LEU A 110 9.21 -10.18 34.33
N GLN A 111 9.77 -9.31 35.16
CA GLN A 111 9.53 -7.87 35.13
C GLN A 111 10.86 -7.12 35.01
N ILE A 112 10.88 -6.06 34.18
CA ILE A 112 12.00 -5.14 34.05
C ILE A 112 11.73 -3.92 34.94
N ALA A 113 12.71 -3.54 35.75
CA ALA A 113 12.64 -2.34 36.58
C ALA A 113 13.84 -1.41 36.30
N PRO A 114 13.63 -0.09 36.13
CA PRO A 114 12.35 0.58 36.03
C PRO A 114 11.64 0.28 34.69
N ALA A 115 10.31 0.18 34.72
CA ALA A 115 9.48 0.14 33.52
C ALA A 115 9.29 1.55 32.93
N ASP A 116 8.88 1.62 31.65
CA ASP A 116 8.47 2.84 30.95
C ASP A 116 9.49 3.99 31.10
N THR A 117 10.76 3.66 30.87
CA THR A 117 11.86 4.55 31.22
C THR A 117 11.94 5.73 30.25
N VAL A 118 12.11 6.94 30.80
CA VAL A 118 12.46 8.14 30.03
C VAL A 118 13.87 8.60 30.41
N LEU A 119 14.74 8.80 29.43
CA LEU A 119 16.09 9.33 29.59
C LEU A 119 16.25 10.61 28.76
N THR A 120 17.18 11.47 29.15
CA THR A 120 17.57 12.65 28.38
C THR A 120 19.07 12.61 28.13
N LEU A 121 19.48 12.80 26.87
CA LEU A 121 20.89 12.91 26.51
C LEU A 121 21.48 14.18 27.11
N VAL A 122 22.50 14.01 27.95
CA VAL A 122 23.31 15.11 28.51
C VAL A 122 24.73 14.93 27.98
N GLY A 123 25.24 15.92 27.25
CA GLY A 123 26.52 15.79 26.56
C GLY A 123 26.54 14.66 25.52
N GLY A 124 25.39 14.34 24.93
CA GLY A 124 25.24 13.30 23.90
C GLY A 124 25.09 11.86 24.41
N THR A 125 25.04 11.64 25.73
CA THR A 125 24.81 10.30 26.29
C THR A 125 23.82 10.31 27.46
N ALA A 126 23.18 9.17 27.71
CA ALA A 126 22.41 8.92 28.93
C ALA A 126 22.65 7.49 29.38
N LYS A 127 22.64 7.22 30.70
CA LYS A 127 22.86 5.87 31.24
C LYS A 127 21.77 5.49 32.23
N ARG A 128 21.37 4.21 32.20
CA ARG A 128 20.42 3.64 33.15
C ARG A 128 20.72 2.17 33.39
N THR A 129 20.76 1.76 34.65
CA THR A 129 20.85 0.35 35.03
C THR A 129 19.45 -0.20 35.26
N PHE A 130 19.20 -1.39 34.72
CA PHE A 130 17.95 -2.12 34.84
C PHE A 130 18.13 -3.35 35.73
N ALA A 131 17.02 -3.84 36.27
CA ALA A 131 16.93 -5.10 36.98
C ALA A 131 15.86 -5.97 36.34
N ALA A 132 16.06 -7.29 36.37
CA ALA A 132 15.07 -8.28 35.95
C ALA A 132 14.66 -9.12 37.15
N LYS A 133 13.39 -9.01 37.54
CA LYS A 133 12.84 -9.72 38.71
C LYS A 133 11.79 -10.72 38.24
N LEU A 134 11.93 -11.97 38.66
CA LEU A 134 10.88 -12.97 38.50
C LEU A 134 9.90 -12.82 39.66
N VAL A 135 8.65 -12.49 39.36
CA VAL A 135 7.57 -12.36 40.34
C VAL A 135 6.75 -13.64 40.33
N ALA A 136 6.75 -14.36 41.44
CA ALA A 136 5.95 -15.56 41.63
C ALA A 136 4.48 -15.21 41.92
N PRO A 137 3.55 -16.18 41.78
CA PRO A 137 2.12 -15.99 42.07
C PRO A 137 1.78 -15.42 43.45
N ASP A 138 2.60 -15.71 44.46
CA ASP A 138 2.45 -15.24 45.84
C ASP A 138 3.04 -13.83 46.07
N GLY A 139 3.52 -13.19 45.00
CA GLY A 139 4.15 -11.87 45.04
C GLY A 139 5.62 -11.89 45.44
N THR A 140 6.20 -13.05 45.76
CA THR A 140 7.64 -13.14 46.06
C THR A 140 8.46 -12.85 44.81
N THR A 141 9.56 -12.11 44.98
CA THR A 141 10.42 -11.70 43.86
C THR A 141 11.80 -12.32 43.96
N THR A 142 12.27 -12.94 42.88
CA THR A 142 13.66 -13.41 42.73
C THR A 142 14.40 -12.50 41.76
N ASP A 143 15.55 -11.97 42.16
CA ASP A 143 16.41 -11.19 41.25
C ASP A 143 17.14 -12.12 40.27
N LEU A 144 16.87 -11.95 38.99
CA LEU A 144 17.49 -12.68 37.89
C LEU A 144 18.36 -11.77 37.01
N THR A 145 18.68 -10.55 37.45
CA THR A 145 19.38 -9.54 36.65
C THR A 145 20.70 -10.07 36.07
N SER A 146 21.51 -10.77 36.86
CA SER A 146 22.79 -11.34 36.41
C SER A 146 22.64 -12.53 35.45
N LYS A 147 21.45 -13.14 35.40
CA LYS A 147 21.11 -14.27 34.52
C LYS A 147 20.28 -13.83 33.30
N THR A 148 20.06 -12.53 33.15
CA THR A 148 19.19 -11.96 32.13
C THR A 148 20.03 -11.26 31.07
N ALA A 149 19.79 -11.59 29.81
CA ALA A 149 20.30 -10.84 28.68
C ALA A 149 19.37 -9.65 28.41
N PHE A 150 19.92 -8.44 28.47
CA PHE A 150 19.21 -7.21 28.11
C PHE A 150 19.62 -6.75 26.72
N SER A 151 18.65 -6.29 25.94
CA SER A 151 18.87 -5.69 24.62
C SER A 151 17.86 -4.58 24.35
N ILE A 152 18.16 -3.75 23.36
CA ILE A 152 17.19 -2.85 22.73
C ILE A 152 16.71 -3.54 21.46
N VAL A 153 15.39 -3.69 21.30
CA VAL A 153 14.79 -4.44 20.18
C VAL A 153 15.28 -3.94 18.82
N ASP A 154 15.50 -2.62 18.69
CA ASP A 154 15.95 -2.03 17.43
C ASP A 154 17.44 -1.74 17.30
N GLY A 155 18.20 -1.77 18.41
CA GLY A 155 19.62 -1.41 18.48
C GLY A 155 19.96 0.04 18.12
N THR A 156 18.96 0.92 17.93
CA THR A 156 19.18 2.27 17.39
C THR A 156 19.56 3.31 18.45
N LEU A 157 19.05 3.16 19.68
CA LEU A 157 19.20 4.19 20.72
C LEU A 157 20.54 4.11 21.46
N GLY A 158 21.20 2.94 21.48
CA GLY A 158 22.40 2.70 22.27
C GLY A 158 22.68 1.21 22.49
N SER A 159 23.46 0.88 23.51
CA SER A 159 23.86 -0.50 23.81
C SER A 159 23.82 -0.83 25.31
N PHE A 160 23.69 -2.12 25.63
CA PHE A 160 23.78 -2.65 26.99
C PHE A 160 25.19 -3.19 27.27
N ALA A 161 25.68 -2.91 28.47
CA ALA A 161 26.79 -3.61 29.11
C ALA A 161 26.28 -4.25 30.40
N GLY A 162 26.07 -5.57 30.39
CA GLY A 162 25.29 -6.25 31.42
C GLY A 162 23.87 -5.67 31.47
N ALA A 163 23.42 -5.25 32.65
CA ALA A 163 22.11 -4.61 32.82
C ALA A 163 22.14 -3.08 32.69
N THR A 164 23.28 -2.48 32.34
CA THR A 164 23.40 -1.02 32.17
C THR A 164 23.27 -0.64 30.71
N PHE A 165 22.21 0.10 30.39
CA PHE A 165 22.01 0.72 29.09
C PHE A 165 22.75 2.06 29.00
N THR A 166 23.44 2.28 27.88
CA THR A 166 23.99 3.59 27.50
C THR A 166 23.34 4.04 26.19
N ALA A 167 22.49 5.07 26.27
CA ALA A 167 21.91 5.73 25.12
C ALA A 167 22.89 6.75 24.53
N THR A 168 22.93 6.82 23.20
CA THR A 168 23.72 7.81 22.43
C THR A 168 22.87 8.56 21.40
N LYS A 169 21.61 8.15 21.22
CA LYS A 169 20.64 8.73 20.29
C LYS A 169 19.28 8.85 20.96
N ALA A 170 18.54 9.89 20.58
CA ALA A 170 17.18 10.13 21.01
C ALA A 170 16.18 9.43 20.09
N GLY A 171 15.06 8.99 20.67
CA GLY A 171 14.02 8.23 19.99
C GLY A 171 13.24 7.37 20.96
N LYS A 172 12.36 6.53 20.42
CA LYS A 172 11.59 5.53 21.16
C LYS A 172 12.06 4.13 20.80
N SER A 173 12.00 3.22 21.75
CA SER A 173 12.26 1.80 21.54
C SER A 173 11.65 0.95 22.65
N THR A 174 11.95 -0.34 22.63
CA THR A 174 11.60 -1.33 23.65
C THR A 174 12.88 -2.01 24.15
N ILE A 175 13.03 -2.08 25.46
CA ILE A 175 14.02 -2.94 26.10
C ILE A 175 13.44 -4.34 26.17
N GLN A 176 14.23 -5.33 25.78
CA GLN A 176 13.91 -6.74 25.95
C GLN A 176 14.86 -7.37 26.97
N ALA A 177 14.29 -8.19 27.85
CA ALA A 177 15.00 -8.95 28.86
C ALA A 177 14.65 -10.43 28.69
N THR A 178 15.66 -11.27 28.47
CA THR A 178 15.47 -12.71 28.22
C THR A 178 16.34 -13.54 29.17
N THR A 179 15.74 -14.55 29.78
CA THR A 179 16.40 -15.56 30.61
C THR A 179 15.74 -16.92 30.34
N PRO A 180 16.36 -18.09 30.64
CA PRO A 180 15.75 -19.38 30.29
C PRO A 180 14.32 -19.53 30.83
N GLY A 181 13.36 -19.73 29.91
CA GLY A 181 11.94 -19.90 30.23
C GLY A 181 11.14 -18.61 30.42
N TYR A 182 11.76 -17.42 30.40
CA TYR A 182 11.05 -16.16 30.61
C TYR A 182 11.57 -15.02 29.72
N ALA A 183 10.64 -14.17 29.28
CA ALA A 183 10.95 -12.92 28.60
C ALA A 183 10.08 -11.81 29.14
N ALA A 184 10.62 -10.59 29.15
CA ALA A 184 9.91 -9.37 29.50
C ALA A 184 10.32 -8.27 28.54
N SER A 185 9.45 -7.27 28.40
CA SER A 185 9.76 -6.08 27.63
C SER A 185 9.20 -4.84 28.31
N THR A 186 9.88 -3.70 28.13
CA THR A 186 9.38 -2.42 28.62
C THR A 186 9.75 -1.29 27.65
N PRO A 187 8.87 -0.32 27.40
CA PRO A 187 9.18 0.87 26.61
C PRO A 187 10.35 1.68 27.18
N ILE A 188 11.10 2.32 26.29
CA ILE A 188 12.07 3.35 26.61
C ILE A 188 11.92 4.54 25.65
N THR A 189 11.94 5.76 26.19
CA THR A 189 12.04 7.00 25.44
C THR A 189 13.33 7.70 25.81
N VAL A 190 14.14 8.07 24.82
CA VAL A 190 15.33 8.90 25.00
C VAL A 190 15.08 10.24 24.32
N THR A 191 15.23 11.34 25.03
CA THR A 191 15.04 12.70 24.52
C THR A 191 16.36 13.46 24.42
N GLY A 192 16.39 14.52 23.60
CA GLY A 192 17.56 15.36 23.39
C GLY A 192 18.07 15.34 21.94
N PRO A 193 18.98 16.25 21.58
CA PRO A 193 19.41 16.41 20.20
C PRO A 193 20.28 15.24 19.73
N SER A 194 19.99 14.73 18.53
CA SER A 194 20.80 13.74 17.82
C SER A 194 21.38 14.37 16.56
N VAL A 195 22.70 14.29 16.38
CA VAL A 195 23.41 14.82 15.20
C VAL A 195 23.97 13.66 14.39
N ILE A 196 23.65 13.63 13.10
CA ILE A 196 24.09 12.58 12.18
C ILE A 196 24.78 13.25 10.98
N ILE A 197 25.99 12.78 10.68
CA ILE A 197 26.75 13.19 9.48
C ILE A 197 26.47 12.15 8.39
N GLY A 198 25.69 12.56 7.41
CA GLY A 198 25.30 11.76 6.26
C GLY A 198 26.25 11.91 5.07
N PRO A 199 25.89 11.32 3.92
CA PRO A 199 26.72 11.31 2.72
C PRO A 199 27.08 12.72 2.23
N GLY A 200 28.35 12.93 1.86
CA GLY A 200 28.83 14.20 1.31
C GLY A 200 29.01 15.34 2.32
N ALA A 201 28.74 15.11 3.61
CA ALA A 201 29.07 16.05 4.68
C ALA A 201 30.34 15.64 5.43
N THR A 202 31.07 16.63 5.92
CA THR A 202 32.24 16.47 6.79
C THR A 202 31.84 16.60 8.27
N ALA A 203 32.67 16.12 9.19
CA ALA A 203 32.36 16.12 10.63
C ALA A 203 32.14 17.53 11.22
N ASP A 204 32.74 18.56 10.62
CA ASP A 204 32.58 19.98 10.98
C ASP A 204 31.31 20.62 10.40
N ALA A 205 30.52 19.91 9.59
CA ALA A 205 29.29 20.43 8.97
C ALA A 205 28.34 21.18 9.94
N PRO A 206 28.09 20.72 11.19
CA PRO A 206 27.24 21.43 12.14
C PRO A 206 27.69 22.87 12.42
N THR A 207 28.99 23.14 12.36
CA THR A 207 29.56 24.47 12.65
C THR A 207 29.27 25.50 11.55
N LYS A 208 28.86 25.05 10.36
CA LYS A 208 28.69 25.90 9.17
C LYS A 208 27.34 26.61 9.07
N PHE A 209 26.40 26.32 9.98
CA PHE A 209 25.02 26.81 9.95
C PHE A 209 24.74 27.97 10.94
N GLY A 210 25.79 28.62 11.46
CA GLY A 210 25.68 29.76 12.40
C GLY A 210 25.48 31.13 11.74
N GLY A 211 25.45 31.21 10.41
CA GLY A 211 25.32 32.47 9.66
C GLY A 211 23.90 33.08 9.64
N THR A 212 23.78 34.27 9.04
CA THR A 212 22.50 35.01 8.94
C THR A 212 21.53 34.29 8.00
N VAL A 213 20.26 34.19 8.40
CA VAL A 213 19.19 33.63 7.55
C VAL A 213 18.94 34.55 6.36
N ASP A 214 18.94 33.99 5.15
CA ASP A 214 18.69 34.71 3.90
C ASP A 214 17.67 33.95 3.05
N SER A 215 16.52 34.60 2.79
CA SER A 215 15.44 34.00 2.02
C SER A 215 15.82 33.71 0.57
N THR A 216 16.76 34.45 -0.02
CA THR A 216 17.19 34.22 -1.41
C THR A 216 18.03 32.96 -1.58
N ALA A 217 18.55 32.40 -0.48
CA ALA A 217 19.29 31.15 -0.45
C ALA A 217 18.41 29.95 -0.05
N SER A 218 17.09 30.13 0.09
CA SER A 218 16.20 29.09 0.64
C SER A 218 16.09 27.88 -0.27
N PRO A 219 16.38 26.66 0.21
CA PRO A 219 16.00 25.45 -0.50
C PRO A 219 14.49 25.22 -0.42
N SER A 220 13.93 24.45 -1.36
CA SER A 220 12.50 24.13 -1.39
C SER A 220 12.27 22.63 -1.62
N PHE A 221 11.37 22.03 -0.84
CA PHE A 221 11.01 20.63 -1.00
C PHE A 221 10.13 20.41 -2.23
N VAL A 222 10.44 19.35 -2.97
CA VAL A 222 9.65 18.85 -4.11
C VAL A 222 8.88 17.58 -3.70
N TYR A 223 9.51 16.68 -2.93
CA TYR A 223 8.91 15.43 -2.46
C TYR A 223 9.47 15.07 -1.06
N PRO A 224 8.69 14.46 -0.16
CA PRO A 224 7.26 14.14 -0.29
C PRO A 224 6.38 15.40 -0.16
N ALA A 225 5.10 15.24 -0.48
CA ALA A 225 4.09 16.26 -0.19
C ALA A 225 3.98 16.48 1.33
N ASN A 226 3.59 17.70 1.72
CA ASN A 226 3.36 17.99 3.14
C ASN A 226 2.19 17.17 3.68
N GLY A 227 2.33 16.58 4.86
CA GLY A 227 1.27 15.78 5.51
C GLY A 227 1.23 14.31 5.09
N THR A 228 2.18 13.82 4.31
CA THR A 228 2.27 12.38 3.96
C THR A 228 2.31 11.52 5.23
N LEU A 229 1.51 10.46 5.25
CA LEU A 229 1.52 9.41 6.26
C LEU A 229 2.14 8.15 5.64
N VAL A 230 3.14 7.57 6.29
CA VAL A 230 3.88 6.39 5.79
C VAL A 230 3.87 5.25 6.82
N PRO A 231 3.95 3.98 6.40
CA PRO A 231 4.11 2.89 7.34
C PRO A 231 5.54 2.90 7.90
N PRO A 232 5.74 2.57 9.19
CA PRO A 232 7.06 2.65 9.81
C PRO A 232 8.12 1.78 9.12
N ASN A 233 7.71 0.63 8.57
CA ASN A 233 8.59 -0.32 7.88
C ASN A 233 8.76 -0.08 6.36
N MET A 234 8.55 1.14 5.85
CA MET A 234 8.91 1.45 4.44
C MET A 234 10.39 1.20 4.14
N ASN A 235 11.27 1.46 5.11
CA ASN A 235 12.73 1.29 5.07
C ASN A 235 13.51 2.11 4.02
N VAL A 236 12.87 2.51 2.92
CA VAL A 236 13.45 3.37 1.88
C VAL A 236 12.45 4.47 1.56
N PHE A 237 12.88 5.72 1.68
CA PHE A 237 12.07 6.88 1.40
C PHE A 237 12.98 8.04 1.01
N GLU A 238 12.54 8.89 0.08
CA GLU A 238 13.38 9.97 -0.44
C GLU A 238 12.81 11.34 -0.11
N PHE A 239 13.71 12.31 0.09
CA PHE A 239 13.40 13.72 0.20
C PHE A 239 14.04 14.43 -1.00
N HIS A 240 13.21 14.88 -1.94
CA HIS A 240 13.65 15.64 -3.11
C HIS A 240 13.48 17.13 -2.84
N PHE A 241 14.48 17.92 -3.23
CA PHE A 241 14.45 19.36 -3.03
C PHE A 241 15.25 20.10 -4.09
N LEU A 242 14.87 21.34 -4.35
CA LEU A 242 15.68 22.27 -5.12
C LEU A 242 16.61 23.01 -4.15
N PRO A 243 17.93 23.05 -4.40
CA PRO A 243 18.84 23.83 -3.60
C PRO A 243 18.59 25.32 -3.83
N GLY A 244 18.72 26.15 -2.79
CA GLY A 244 18.83 27.59 -2.97
C GLY A 244 20.17 27.99 -3.59
N ALA A 245 20.26 29.23 -4.07
CA ALA A 245 21.41 29.70 -4.81
C ALA A 245 22.73 29.53 -4.04
N GLY A 246 23.68 28.78 -4.61
CA GLY A 246 25.01 28.54 -4.03
C GLY A 246 25.06 27.52 -2.89
N ASN A 247 23.94 26.88 -2.52
CA ASN A 247 23.94 25.86 -1.47
C ASN A 247 24.65 24.59 -1.94
N THR A 248 25.58 24.09 -1.13
CA THR A 248 26.32 22.84 -1.37
C THR A 248 26.30 21.88 -0.19
N LEU A 249 25.84 22.32 0.98
CA LEU A 249 25.69 21.53 2.20
C LEU A 249 24.33 21.82 2.85
N PHE A 250 23.69 20.78 3.37
CA PHE A 250 22.33 20.84 3.90
C PHE A 250 22.23 20.27 5.32
N GLU A 251 21.28 20.80 6.09
CA GLU A 251 20.82 20.27 7.39
C GLU A 251 19.33 19.95 7.25
N LEU A 252 18.94 18.69 7.37
CA LEU A 252 17.54 18.27 7.52
C LEU A 252 17.27 17.98 8.99
N SER A 253 16.39 18.76 9.61
CA SER A 253 15.94 18.54 10.98
C SER A 253 14.60 17.81 10.99
N PHE A 254 14.45 16.81 11.85
CA PHE A 254 13.20 16.16 12.23
C PHE A 254 12.90 16.47 13.70
N THR A 255 11.67 16.91 13.99
CA THR A 255 11.29 17.35 15.34
C THR A 255 9.87 16.90 15.71
N SER A 256 9.73 16.32 16.90
CA SER A 256 8.49 16.02 17.60
C SER A 256 8.76 15.97 19.11
N ALA A 257 7.78 15.59 19.94
CA ALA A 257 8.01 15.38 21.37
C ALA A 257 9.07 14.31 21.69
N SER A 258 9.30 13.36 20.77
CA SER A 258 10.23 12.23 20.94
C SER A 258 11.28 12.10 19.85
N VAL A 259 11.33 13.05 18.91
CA VAL A 259 12.34 13.11 17.84
C VAL A 259 12.98 14.49 17.87
N ASP A 260 14.30 14.55 17.95
CA ASP A 260 15.08 15.78 17.73
C ASP A 260 16.37 15.39 17.01
N THR A 261 16.27 15.19 15.70
CA THR A 261 17.36 14.64 14.89
C THR A 261 17.71 15.61 13.78
N LYS A 262 19.00 15.96 13.68
CA LYS A 262 19.56 16.74 12.58
C LYS A 262 20.50 15.88 11.77
N VAL A 263 20.28 15.86 10.46
CA VAL A 263 21.14 15.15 9.52
C VAL A 263 21.80 16.14 8.56
N TYR A 264 23.12 16.07 8.45
CA TYR A 264 23.91 16.92 7.57
C TYR A 264 24.38 16.13 6.35
N PHE A 265 24.20 16.64 5.14
CA PHE A 265 24.55 15.91 3.91
C PHE A 265 24.82 16.87 2.75
N GLY A 266 25.54 16.39 1.74
CA GLY A 266 25.76 17.10 0.48
C GLY A 266 24.64 16.87 -0.54
N CYS A 267 24.66 17.59 -1.67
CA CYS A 267 23.71 17.33 -2.75
C CYS A 267 24.06 16.03 -3.49
N THR A 268 23.17 15.03 -3.46
CA THR A 268 23.14 13.99 -4.50
C THR A 268 22.21 14.47 -5.62
N ALA A 269 22.78 14.77 -6.79
CA ALA A 269 22.03 15.37 -7.90
C ALA A 269 20.95 14.41 -8.45
N VAL A 270 19.74 14.93 -8.66
CA VAL A 270 18.64 14.24 -9.35
C VAL A 270 17.78 15.26 -10.09
N GLY A 271 17.49 15.02 -11.38
CA GLY A 271 16.79 15.98 -12.22
C GLY A 271 17.44 17.37 -12.13
N SER A 272 16.65 18.39 -11.80
CA SER A 272 17.10 19.78 -11.62
C SER A 272 17.51 20.13 -10.18
N GLY A 273 17.61 19.17 -9.26
CA GLY A 273 17.86 19.43 -7.85
C GLY A 273 18.62 18.31 -7.16
N CYS A 274 18.29 18.06 -5.90
CA CYS A 274 18.99 17.12 -5.03
C CYS A 274 18.02 16.13 -4.37
N VAL A 275 18.54 14.97 -4.00
CA VAL A 275 17.86 13.95 -3.19
C VAL A 275 18.66 13.67 -1.92
N TYR A 276 17.93 13.44 -0.83
CA TYR A 276 18.43 12.78 0.35
C TYR A 276 17.60 11.52 0.63
N THR A 277 18.29 10.39 0.77
CA THR A 277 17.70 9.11 1.17
C THR A 277 18.25 8.77 2.56
N PRO A 278 17.41 8.83 3.62
CA PRO A 278 17.82 8.40 4.95
C PRO A 278 18.33 6.97 4.92
N ASP A 279 19.43 6.70 5.62
CA ASP A 279 19.85 5.34 5.88
C ASP A 279 18.91 4.64 6.88
N ALA A 280 19.10 3.34 7.06
CA ALA A 280 18.27 2.55 7.98
C ALA A 280 18.30 3.06 9.42
N THR A 281 19.39 3.68 9.86
CA THR A 281 19.49 4.24 11.21
C THR A 281 18.63 5.48 11.33
N VAL A 282 18.79 6.45 10.42
CA VAL A 282 18.01 7.69 10.41
C VAL A 282 16.53 7.38 10.26
N TRP A 283 16.17 6.53 9.29
CA TRP A 283 14.78 6.16 9.03
C TRP A 283 14.13 5.58 10.28
N LYS A 284 14.80 4.62 10.93
CA LYS A 284 14.25 3.94 12.11
C LYS A 284 14.09 4.89 13.31
N LEU A 285 15.06 5.77 13.57
CA LEU A 285 14.94 6.77 14.63
C LEU A 285 13.70 7.66 14.45
N VAL A 286 13.50 8.17 13.22
CA VAL A 286 12.38 9.07 12.91
C VAL A 286 11.05 8.31 12.90
N ALA A 287 11.01 7.12 12.29
CA ALA A 287 9.80 6.32 12.17
C ALA A 287 9.33 5.78 13.53
N GLU A 288 10.22 5.24 14.36
CA GLU A 288 9.85 4.77 15.71
C GLU A 288 9.49 5.93 16.64
N GLY A 289 10.21 7.05 16.55
CA GLY A 289 9.90 8.24 17.32
C GLY A 289 8.54 8.86 16.96
N GLY A 290 8.11 8.74 15.70
CA GLY A 290 6.82 9.23 15.21
C GLY A 290 5.69 8.19 15.17
N ARG A 291 5.99 6.91 15.44
CA ARG A 291 5.08 5.77 15.29
C ARG A 291 3.75 6.01 16.02
N GLY A 292 2.65 6.03 15.27
CA GLY A 292 1.28 6.22 15.78
C GLY A 292 1.00 7.55 16.48
N GLY A 293 1.97 8.47 16.53
CA GLY A 293 1.90 9.71 17.30
C GLY A 293 1.46 10.92 16.49
N ASP A 294 1.79 12.10 17.03
CA ASP A 294 1.64 13.36 16.31
C ASP A 294 2.65 13.46 15.15
N PRO A 295 2.34 14.27 14.12
CA PRO A 295 3.23 14.44 12.98
C PRO A 295 4.63 14.89 13.39
N VAL A 296 5.65 14.27 12.78
CA VAL A 296 7.03 14.72 12.87
C VAL A 296 7.23 15.88 11.89
N SER A 297 7.58 17.04 12.42
CA SER A 297 7.94 18.21 11.60
C SER A 297 9.32 18.00 11.00
N TYR A 298 9.51 18.43 9.76
CA TYR A 298 10.81 18.44 9.10
C TYR A 298 11.06 19.73 8.33
N LYS A 299 12.33 20.14 8.31
CA LYS A 299 12.77 21.43 7.76
C LYS A 299 14.19 21.32 7.22
N LEU A 300 14.43 21.95 6.07
CA LEU A 300 15.71 21.93 5.38
C LEU A 300 16.39 23.29 5.47
N ARG A 301 17.66 23.30 5.83
CA ARG A 301 18.53 24.47 5.71
C ARG A 301 19.65 24.17 4.72
N GLY A 302 20.13 25.21 4.04
CA GLY A 302 21.22 25.09 3.08
C GLY A 302 22.25 26.21 3.23
N VAL A 303 23.51 25.89 3.00
CA VAL A 303 24.65 26.83 3.02
C VAL A 303 25.65 26.48 1.92
N ASN A 304 26.54 27.42 1.59
CA ASN A 304 27.76 27.11 0.84
C ASN A 304 28.82 26.54 1.80
N ALA A 305 29.21 25.28 1.62
CA ALA A 305 30.15 24.59 2.49
C ALA A 305 31.57 25.19 2.53
N ALA A 306 31.99 25.85 1.44
CA ALA A 306 33.31 26.45 1.28
C ALA A 306 33.36 27.91 1.75
N SER A 307 32.21 28.57 1.82
CA SER A 307 32.09 29.96 2.29
C SER A 307 30.79 30.12 3.08
N PRO A 308 30.71 29.53 4.28
CA PRO A 308 29.53 29.62 5.13
C PRO A 308 29.33 31.07 5.59
N GLY A 309 28.11 31.59 5.44
CA GLY A 309 27.77 32.96 5.86
C GLY A 309 26.28 33.26 5.74
N LYS A 310 25.67 32.92 4.60
CA LYS A 310 24.21 32.95 4.42
C LYS A 310 23.62 31.57 4.67
N VAL A 311 22.49 31.52 5.35
CA VAL A 311 21.74 30.28 5.58
C VAL A 311 20.35 30.38 4.96
N GLY A 312 20.12 29.58 3.93
CA GLY A 312 18.80 29.38 3.37
C GLY A 312 17.95 28.48 4.24
N VAL A 313 16.65 28.76 4.32
CA VAL A 313 15.73 28.02 5.20
C VAL A 313 14.44 27.71 4.47
N SER A 314 14.08 26.43 4.34
CA SER A 314 12.83 26.01 3.71
C SER A 314 11.61 26.32 4.58
N ALA A 315 10.44 26.28 3.95
CA ALA A 315 9.19 26.08 4.68
C ALA A 315 9.24 24.78 5.49
N THR A 316 8.64 24.78 6.69
CA THR A 316 8.45 23.58 7.50
C THR A 316 7.37 22.70 6.87
N ARG A 317 7.62 21.39 6.84
CA ARG A 317 6.62 20.37 6.48
C ARG A 317 6.45 19.40 7.63
N ALA A 318 5.46 18.53 7.55
CA ALA A 318 5.22 17.47 8.51
C ALA A 318 4.93 16.15 7.81
N MET A 319 5.29 15.05 8.45
CA MET A 319 4.91 13.70 8.03
C MET A 319 4.44 12.90 9.23
N SER A 320 3.59 11.91 9.01
CA SER A 320 3.06 11.02 10.05
C SER A 320 3.48 9.58 9.80
N PHE A 321 3.50 8.78 10.86
CA PHE A 321 3.81 7.36 10.77
C PHE A 321 2.63 6.54 11.28
N GLY A 322 2.30 5.46 10.57
CA GLY A 322 1.35 4.47 11.08
C GLY A 322 1.79 3.93 12.45
N LEU A 323 0.87 3.30 13.19
CA LEU A 323 1.23 2.63 14.44
C LEU A 323 1.89 1.28 14.16
N GLU A 324 1.35 0.55 13.19
CA GLU A 324 1.74 -0.81 12.86
C GLU A 324 2.56 -0.87 11.57
N ASP A 325 3.43 -1.87 11.51
CA ASP A 325 4.14 -2.23 10.29
C ASP A 325 3.17 -2.87 9.29
N ILE A 326 3.37 -2.60 8.00
CA ILE A 326 2.64 -3.35 6.96
C ILE A 326 3.22 -4.75 6.90
N VAL A 327 2.32 -5.73 6.83
CA VAL A 327 2.66 -7.15 6.65
C VAL A 327 2.07 -7.67 5.35
N GLY A 328 2.57 -8.81 4.90
CA GLY A 328 2.08 -9.48 3.69
C GLY A 328 2.89 -9.14 2.45
N GLY A 329 2.28 -9.36 1.28
CA GLY A 329 2.94 -9.23 0.00
C GLY A 329 2.17 -8.41 -1.01
N ILE A 330 2.90 -7.78 -1.91
CA ILE A 330 2.36 -7.12 -3.10
C ILE A 330 2.87 -7.83 -4.34
N TYR A 331 1.96 -8.17 -5.24
CA TYR A 331 2.25 -8.72 -6.56
C TYR A 331 1.80 -7.69 -7.58
N TYR A 332 2.65 -7.40 -8.58
CA TYR A 332 2.37 -6.34 -9.53
C TYR A 332 2.95 -6.67 -10.90
N TRP A 333 2.36 -6.11 -11.95
CA TRP A 333 2.84 -6.28 -13.31
C TRP A 333 3.90 -5.22 -13.62
N ASN A 334 5.05 -5.67 -14.13
CA ASN A 334 6.06 -4.82 -14.76
C ASN A 334 5.93 -4.95 -16.29
N ALA A 335 5.49 -3.88 -16.95
CA ALA A 335 5.12 -3.89 -18.36
C ALA A 335 6.31 -4.15 -19.29
N LYS A 336 7.47 -3.51 -19.03
CA LYS A 336 8.68 -3.62 -19.85
C LYS A 336 9.17 -5.06 -20.01
N ILE A 337 9.16 -5.84 -18.94
CA ILE A 337 9.59 -7.25 -18.96
C ILE A 337 8.42 -8.24 -19.09
N GLY A 338 7.18 -7.74 -19.13
CA GLY A 338 5.98 -8.57 -19.29
C GLY A 338 5.76 -9.58 -18.15
N ALA A 339 6.17 -9.25 -16.92
CA ALA A 339 6.23 -10.21 -15.81
C ALA A 339 5.45 -9.73 -14.57
N THR A 340 4.94 -10.69 -13.81
CA THR A 340 4.42 -10.47 -12.46
C THR A 340 5.59 -10.50 -11.48
N MET A 341 5.82 -9.36 -10.83
CA MET A 341 6.78 -9.13 -9.76
C MET A 341 6.13 -9.34 -8.39
N ARG A 342 6.96 -9.54 -7.37
CA ARG A 342 6.55 -9.71 -5.98
C ARG A 342 7.45 -8.92 -5.04
N TYR A 343 6.87 -8.30 -4.03
CA TYR A 343 7.59 -7.72 -2.91
C TYR A 343 6.93 -8.12 -1.59
N GLU A 344 7.74 -8.35 -0.55
CA GLU A 344 7.31 -8.80 0.77
C GLU A 344 7.59 -7.69 1.80
N PHE A 345 6.54 -7.15 2.39
CA PHE A 345 6.69 -6.18 3.48
C PHE A 345 7.09 -6.92 4.77
N GLY A 346 7.98 -6.31 5.54
CA GLY A 346 8.62 -6.95 6.70
C GLY A 346 10.00 -7.56 6.40
N VAL A 347 10.41 -7.65 5.13
CA VAL A 347 11.78 -8.05 4.75
C VAL A 347 12.54 -6.82 4.24
N SER A 348 13.22 -6.12 5.14
CA SER A 348 13.91 -4.85 4.85
C SER A 348 15.01 -4.99 3.80
N GLY A 349 15.19 -3.95 2.96
CA GLY A 349 16.35 -3.81 2.07
C GLY A 349 16.32 -4.67 0.81
N LYS A 350 15.14 -5.13 0.38
CA LYS A 350 14.97 -5.95 -0.83
C LYS A 350 14.31 -5.16 -1.96
N ALA A 351 14.70 -5.45 -3.20
CA ALA A 351 13.97 -5.03 -4.39
C ALA A 351 12.82 -6.01 -4.67
N GLY A 352 11.89 -5.65 -5.56
CA GLY A 352 10.90 -6.60 -6.08
C GLY A 352 11.58 -7.75 -6.82
N GLU A 353 11.13 -8.98 -6.58
CA GLU A 353 11.61 -10.18 -7.27
C GLU A 353 10.65 -10.59 -8.39
N THR A 354 11.18 -11.15 -9.48
CA THR A 354 10.32 -11.75 -10.51
C THR A 354 9.65 -12.99 -9.95
N TYR A 355 8.33 -12.93 -9.78
CA TYR A 355 7.56 -14.08 -9.34
C TYR A 355 7.21 -15.00 -10.52
N MET A 356 6.65 -14.45 -11.59
CA MET A 356 6.24 -15.19 -12.77
C MET A 356 6.48 -14.37 -14.05
N ASN A 357 7.08 -15.01 -15.05
CA ASN A 357 7.35 -14.45 -16.37
C ASN A 357 6.73 -15.32 -17.46
N ALA A 358 6.81 -14.90 -18.72
CA ALA A 358 6.23 -15.62 -19.85
C ALA A 358 6.66 -17.10 -19.88
N ALA A 359 7.97 -17.38 -19.80
CA ALA A 359 8.49 -18.75 -19.83
C ALA A 359 7.92 -19.63 -18.71
N SER A 360 7.90 -19.15 -17.46
CA SER A 360 7.40 -19.91 -16.31
C SER A 360 5.86 -20.08 -16.31
N ALA A 361 5.13 -19.15 -16.92
CA ALA A 361 3.68 -19.27 -17.11
C ALA A 361 3.31 -20.14 -18.33
N GLY A 362 4.27 -20.51 -19.18
CA GLY A 362 4.00 -21.11 -20.48
C GLY A 362 3.20 -20.16 -21.39
N ALA A 363 3.52 -18.87 -21.33
CA ALA A 363 3.09 -17.82 -22.24
C ALA A 363 4.24 -17.44 -23.18
N THR A 364 3.94 -16.71 -24.26
CA THR A 364 4.94 -16.33 -25.27
C THR A 364 5.52 -14.94 -25.01
N THR A 365 4.73 -14.04 -24.45
CA THR A 365 4.95 -12.59 -24.46
C THR A 365 4.57 -11.94 -23.13
N CYS A 366 3.39 -12.22 -22.57
CA CYS A 366 2.85 -11.45 -21.43
C CYS A 366 2.26 -12.30 -20.30
N VAL A 367 2.57 -11.90 -19.07
CA VAL A 367 1.96 -12.36 -17.81
C VAL A 367 1.55 -11.12 -17.01
N GLY A 368 0.54 -10.40 -17.52
CA GLY A 368 0.13 -9.09 -17.01
C GLY A 368 -1.18 -9.08 -16.23
N CYS A 369 -2.24 -9.68 -16.79
CA CYS A 369 -3.52 -9.79 -16.10
C CYS A 369 -3.36 -10.81 -14.97
N HIS A 370 -3.47 -10.39 -13.71
CA HIS A 370 -3.36 -11.30 -12.58
C HIS A 370 -4.19 -10.85 -11.37
N VAL A 371 -4.62 -11.83 -10.58
CA VAL A 371 -5.30 -11.65 -9.29
C VAL A 371 -4.88 -12.79 -8.37
N LEU A 372 -4.64 -12.46 -7.10
CA LEU A 372 -4.36 -13.45 -6.07
C LEU A 372 -5.60 -13.65 -5.19
N SER A 373 -5.73 -14.83 -4.61
CA SER A 373 -6.60 -15.02 -3.45
C SER A 373 -6.08 -14.20 -2.27
N ARG A 374 -6.97 -13.71 -1.39
CA ARG A 374 -6.58 -12.87 -0.23
C ARG A 374 -5.52 -13.52 0.68
N PRO A 375 -5.61 -14.84 1.01
CA PRO A 375 -4.56 -15.51 1.76
C PRO A 375 -3.23 -15.65 1.00
N GLY A 376 -3.29 -15.61 -0.34
CA GLY A 376 -2.12 -15.69 -1.21
C GLY A 376 -1.72 -17.09 -1.63
N HIS A 377 -2.58 -18.11 -1.50
CA HIS A 377 -2.26 -19.47 -1.94
C HIS A 377 -2.51 -19.70 -3.44
N ARG A 378 -3.37 -18.90 -4.07
CA ARG A 378 -3.73 -19.05 -5.49
C ARG A 378 -3.49 -17.76 -6.27
N ILE A 379 -3.05 -17.91 -7.52
CA ILE A 379 -2.97 -16.81 -8.48
C ILE A 379 -3.61 -17.22 -9.81
N ALA A 380 -4.52 -16.40 -10.31
CA ALA A 380 -5.03 -16.47 -11.67
C ALA A 380 -4.20 -15.52 -12.55
N VAL A 381 -3.78 -16.00 -13.72
CA VAL A 381 -2.91 -15.28 -14.64
C VAL A 381 -3.43 -15.43 -16.08
N GLY A 382 -3.74 -14.31 -16.72
CA GLY A 382 -4.01 -14.23 -18.15
C GLY A 382 -2.71 -14.24 -18.96
N LEU A 383 -2.70 -14.97 -20.07
CA LEU A 383 -1.53 -15.25 -20.89
C LEU A 383 -1.58 -14.52 -22.22
N ASP A 384 -0.54 -13.74 -22.52
CA ASP A 384 -0.36 -13.04 -23.79
C ASP A 384 -1.45 -12.00 -24.11
N ILE A 385 -1.34 -11.44 -25.32
CA ILE A 385 -2.28 -10.50 -25.94
C ILE A 385 -2.66 -11.04 -27.32
N PRO A 386 -3.85 -10.72 -27.87
CA PRO A 386 -4.86 -9.82 -27.33
C PRO A 386 -5.70 -10.42 -26.19
N ALA A 387 -6.22 -9.54 -25.35
CA ALA A 387 -7.21 -9.84 -24.32
C ALA A 387 -8.64 -9.92 -24.90
N PRO A 388 -9.56 -10.75 -24.37
CA PRO A 388 -9.42 -11.75 -23.31
C PRO A 388 -8.47 -12.89 -23.64
N SER A 389 -7.50 -13.10 -22.75
CA SER A 389 -6.49 -14.13 -22.91
C SER A 389 -6.93 -15.48 -22.33
N PRO A 390 -6.42 -16.60 -22.87
CA PRO A 390 -6.35 -17.85 -22.11
C PRO A 390 -5.71 -17.57 -20.75
N TYR A 391 -6.17 -18.24 -19.71
CA TYR A 391 -5.64 -18.02 -18.38
C TYR A 391 -5.36 -19.33 -17.67
N LYS A 392 -4.48 -19.26 -16.68
CA LYS A 392 -4.10 -20.37 -15.83
C LYS A 392 -4.22 -19.98 -14.37
N VAL A 393 -4.52 -20.95 -13.52
CA VAL A 393 -4.51 -20.78 -12.07
C VAL A 393 -3.40 -21.65 -11.50
N TYR A 394 -2.59 -21.06 -10.63
CA TYR A 394 -1.43 -21.70 -10.00
C TYR A 394 -1.54 -21.67 -8.48
N ASP A 395 -0.94 -22.68 -7.85
CA ASP A 395 -0.53 -22.63 -6.46
C ASP A 395 0.67 -21.69 -6.31
N VAL A 396 0.63 -20.77 -5.34
CA VAL A 396 1.60 -19.67 -5.27
C VAL A 396 2.97 -20.13 -4.76
N ALA A 397 3.00 -20.99 -3.75
CA ALA A 397 4.25 -21.47 -3.16
C ALA A 397 5.03 -22.37 -4.13
N SER A 398 4.35 -23.37 -4.70
CA SER A 398 4.97 -24.38 -5.56
C SER A 398 5.09 -23.94 -7.02
N LYS A 399 4.31 -22.93 -7.44
CA LYS A 399 4.07 -22.59 -8.85
C LYS A 399 3.46 -23.74 -9.66
N GLY A 400 2.86 -24.72 -8.98
CA GLY A 400 2.16 -25.84 -9.61
C GLY A 400 0.90 -25.37 -10.32
N LEU A 401 0.70 -25.82 -11.56
CA LEU A 401 -0.52 -25.55 -12.32
C LEU A 401 -1.70 -26.27 -11.66
N ILE A 402 -2.76 -25.53 -11.35
CA ILE A 402 -4.02 -26.07 -10.83
C ILE A 402 -4.96 -26.38 -11.99
N PHE A 403 -5.25 -25.39 -12.84
CA PHE A 403 -6.01 -25.59 -14.07
C PHE A 403 -5.70 -24.52 -15.12
N SER A 404 -6.09 -24.79 -16.37
CA SER A 404 -6.05 -23.85 -17.49
C SER A 404 -7.45 -23.68 -18.08
N ALA A 405 -7.77 -22.50 -18.62
CA ALA A 405 -9.04 -22.24 -19.28
C ALA A 405 -8.90 -21.21 -20.40
N GLY A 406 -9.81 -21.29 -21.36
CA GLY A 406 -9.79 -20.46 -22.56
C GLY A 406 -8.82 -20.93 -23.64
N THR A 407 -8.96 -20.36 -24.82
CA THR A 407 -8.13 -20.57 -26.01
C THR A 407 -7.85 -19.23 -26.67
N ALA A 408 -6.90 -19.19 -27.61
CA ALA A 408 -6.61 -17.98 -28.38
C ALA A 408 -7.83 -17.44 -29.15
N PHE A 409 -8.87 -18.25 -29.34
CA PHE A 409 -10.06 -17.92 -30.12
C PHE A 409 -11.34 -17.78 -29.29
N GLY A 410 -11.26 -17.91 -27.95
CA GLY A 410 -12.43 -17.75 -27.09
C GLY A 410 -12.34 -18.45 -25.73
N GLY A 411 -13.21 -18.05 -24.81
CA GLY A 411 -13.28 -18.58 -23.45
C GLY A 411 -12.21 -18.04 -22.49
N GLY A 412 -11.47 -17.00 -22.90
CA GLY A 412 -10.47 -16.32 -22.08
C GLY A 412 -11.08 -15.38 -21.02
N SER A 413 -10.24 -14.83 -20.15
CA SER A 413 -10.65 -13.87 -19.11
C SER A 413 -9.51 -12.91 -18.75
N ASN A 414 -9.85 -11.68 -18.40
CA ASN A 414 -8.93 -10.61 -18.01
C ASN A 414 -9.03 -10.24 -16.53
N PHE A 415 -10.21 -10.47 -15.94
CA PHE A 415 -10.50 -10.05 -14.58
C PHE A 415 -10.99 -11.25 -13.78
N PHE A 416 -10.56 -11.31 -12.53
CA PHE A 416 -10.80 -12.46 -11.66
C PHE A 416 -11.11 -11.99 -10.24
N SER A 417 -11.81 -12.82 -9.47
CA SER A 417 -11.86 -12.69 -8.02
C SER A 417 -12.10 -14.05 -7.38
N PHE A 418 -11.26 -14.41 -6.41
CA PHE A 418 -11.42 -15.66 -5.66
C PHE A 418 -12.41 -15.48 -4.51
N SER A 419 -13.16 -16.53 -4.20
CA SER A 419 -13.89 -16.59 -2.93
C SER A 419 -12.91 -16.59 -1.75
N PRO A 420 -13.31 -16.11 -0.55
CA PRO A 420 -12.43 -16.07 0.62
C PRO A 420 -11.89 -17.44 1.06
N ASP A 421 -12.67 -18.50 0.84
CA ASP A 421 -12.28 -19.89 1.10
C ASP A 421 -11.43 -20.52 -0.02
N GLU A 422 -11.15 -19.75 -1.08
CA GLU A 422 -10.34 -20.13 -2.24
C GLU A 422 -10.89 -21.32 -3.04
N THR A 423 -12.14 -21.74 -2.83
CA THR A 423 -12.75 -22.88 -3.54
C THR A 423 -13.43 -22.49 -4.84
N LYS A 424 -13.66 -21.19 -5.06
CA LYS A 424 -14.35 -20.64 -6.24
C LYS A 424 -13.61 -19.44 -6.82
N VAL A 425 -13.88 -19.18 -8.10
CA VAL A 425 -13.37 -18.01 -8.80
C VAL A 425 -14.44 -17.43 -9.73
N LEU A 426 -14.62 -16.12 -9.66
CA LEU A 426 -15.33 -15.32 -10.65
C LEU A 426 -14.36 -14.94 -11.77
N THR A 427 -14.77 -15.08 -13.02
CA THR A 427 -13.92 -14.84 -14.19
C THR A 427 -14.66 -13.96 -15.19
N SER A 428 -14.05 -12.89 -15.69
CA SER A 428 -14.66 -12.00 -16.67
C SER A 428 -13.78 -11.79 -17.89
N ASN A 429 -14.40 -11.89 -19.06
CA ASN A 429 -13.81 -11.56 -20.35
C ASN A 429 -13.99 -10.08 -20.75
N GLY A 430 -14.58 -9.26 -19.88
CA GLY A 430 -14.93 -7.86 -20.17
C GLY A 430 -16.38 -7.62 -20.56
N ILE A 431 -17.14 -8.68 -20.87
CA ILE A 431 -18.54 -8.61 -21.28
C ILE A 431 -19.45 -9.21 -20.21
N GLY A 432 -19.14 -10.43 -19.76
CA GLY A 432 -19.88 -11.14 -18.74
C GLY A 432 -18.97 -11.75 -17.68
N ILE A 433 -19.57 -12.18 -16.58
CA ILE A 433 -18.88 -12.83 -15.46
C ILE A 433 -19.34 -14.29 -15.40
N GLY A 434 -18.40 -15.22 -15.43
CA GLY A 434 -18.60 -16.64 -15.14
C GLY A 434 -18.19 -17.00 -13.70
N TYR A 435 -18.68 -18.15 -13.23
CA TYR A 435 -18.48 -18.70 -11.90
C TYR A 435 -17.97 -20.14 -12.00
N ARG A 436 -16.81 -20.40 -11.38
CA ARG A 436 -16.07 -21.65 -11.58
C ARG A 436 -15.53 -22.20 -10.27
N ASN A 437 -15.28 -23.50 -10.26
CA ASN A 437 -14.51 -24.16 -9.20
C ASN A 437 -13.02 -23.78 -9.33
N ALA A 438 -12.43 -23.19 -8.30
CA ALA A 438 -11.03 -22.74 -8.32
C ALA A 438 -10.00 -23.86 -8.12
N VAL A 439 -10.45 -25.08 -7.81
CA VAL A 439 -9.61 -26.27 -7.63
C VAL A 439 -9.54 -27.08 -8.92
N THR A 440 -10.64 -27.20 -9.67
CA THR A 440 -10.71 -28.04 -10.87
C THR A 440 -10.85 -27.26 -12.17
N GLY A 441 -11.21 -25.96 -12.10
CA GLY A 441 -11.54 -25.14 -13.27
C GLY A 441 -12.94 -25.41 -13.86
N ALA A 442 -13.69 -26.36 -13.30
CA ALA A 442 -15.02 -26.72 -13.77
C ALA A 442 -15.98 -25.53 -13.73
N VAL A 443 -16.74 -25.34 -14.80
CA VAL A 443 -17.80 -24.33 -14.88
C VAL A 443 -18.92 -24.70 -13.93
N ILE A 444 -19.32 -23.75 -13.09
CA ILE A 444 -20.54 -23.87 -12.27
C ILE A 444 -21.67 -23.13 -12.96
N THR A 445 -21.42 -21.90 -13.41
CA THR A 445 -22.39 -21.08 -14.15
C THR A 445 -21.65 -20.12 -15.07
N ASP A 446 -22.00 -20.08 -16.36
CA ASP A 446 -21.39 -19.17 -17.33
C ASP A 446 -22.39 -18.83 -18.46
N PRO A 447 -22.84 -17.56 -18.61
CA PRO A 447 -22.55 -16.44 -17.73
C PRO A 447 -23.34 -16.53 -16.41
N LEU A 448 -22.70 -16.22 -15.28
CA LEU A 448 -23.38 -15.86 -14.03
C LEU A 448 -24.00 -14.45 -14.14
N VAL A 449 -23.25 -13.51 -14.72
CA VAL A 449 -23.73 -12.16 -15.03
C VAL A 449 -23.54 -11.92 -16.53
N ALA A 450 -24.64 -11.72 -17.25
CA ALA A 450 -24.62 -11.54 -18.71
C ALA A 450 -23.93 -10.24 -19.17
N ALA A 451 -24.04 -9.18 -18.36
CA ALA A 451 -23.44 -7.87 -18.62
C ALA A 451 -22.74 -7.37 -17.36
N GLY A 452 -21.44 -7.57 -17.27
CA GLY A 452 -20.64 -7.22 -16.10
C GLY A 452 -19.17 -7.57 -16.26
N THR A 453 -18.31 -6.85 -15.54
CA THR A 453 -16.87 -7.09 -15.55
C THR A 453 -16.20 -6.61 -14.26
N MET A 454 -14.90 -6.88 -14.12
CA MET A 454 -14.06 -6.45 -13.00
C MET A 454 -14.67 -6.82 -11.65
N PRO A 455 -15.01 -8.10 -11.41
CA PRO A 455 -15.61 -8.51 -10.15
C PRO A 455 -14.61 -8.39 -9.01
N ASP A 456 -15.13 -8.12 -7.81
CA ASP A 456 -14.44 -8.38 -6.55
C ASP A 456 -15.41 -9.01 -5.53
N TRP A 457 -15.02 -10.14 -4.95
CA TRP A 457 -15.80 -10.87 -3.95
C TRP A 457 -15.53 -10.29 -2.57
N SER A 458 -16.55 -10.02 -1.75
CA SER A 458 -16.37 -9.49 -0.39
C SER A 458 -15.54 -10.43 0.51
N PRO A 459 -14.82 -9.89 1.51
CA PRO A 459 -13.98 -10.69 2.42
C PRO A 459 -14.74 -11.73 3.24
N ASP A 460 -16.00 -11.46 3.55
CA ASP A 460 -16.90 -12.38 4.27
C ASP A 460 -17.56 -13.43 3.35
N GLY A 461 -17.37 -13.31 2.03
CA GLY A 461 -17.90 -14.23 1.03
C GLY A 461 -19.37 -14.01 0.69
N SER A 462 -20.05 -13.05 1.33
CA SER A 462 -21.50 -12.89 1.22
C SER A 462 -21.95 -12.07 0.01
N ARG A 463 -21.04 -11.40 -0.72
CA ARG A 463 -21.37 -10.50 -1.85
C ARG A 463 -20.27 -10.47 -2.90
N ALA A 464 -20.62 -10.03 -4.10
CA ALA A 464 -19.65 -9.57 -5.10
C ALA A 464 -20.03 -8.17 -5.59
N VAL A 465 -19.03 -7.33 -5.86
CA VAL A 465 -19.19 -6.04 -6.55
C VAL A 465 -18.60 -6.15 -7.94
N TYR A 466 -19.19 -5.48 -8.93
CA TYR A 466 -18.69 -5.50 -10.30
C TYR A 466 -19.09 -4.24 -11.08
N ALA A 467 -18.37 -3.94 -12.15
CA ALA A 467 -18.69 -2.86 -13.07
C ALA A 467 -19.68 -3.36 -14.15
N LYS A 468 -20.78 -2.63 -14.37
CA LYS A 468 -21.80 -2.94 -15.37
C LYS A 468 -21.91 -1.80 -16.40
N PRO A 469 -21.53 -2.01 -17.68
CA PRO A 469 -21.73 -1.01 -18.71
C PRO A 469 -23.22 -0.78 -18.98
N GLN A 470 -23.61 0.42 -19.44
CA GLN A 470 -24.99 0.68 -19.90
C GLN A 470 -25.38 -0.23 -21.07
N THR A 471 -24.45 -0.44 -22.00
CA THR A 471 -24.61 -1.32 -23.15
C THR A 471 -23.44 -2.28 -23.19
N PRO A 472 -23.67 -3.61 -23.24
CA PRO A 472 -22.60 -4.57 -23.39
C PRO A 472 -21.78 -4.29 -24.66
N PRO A 473 -20.44 -4.49 -24.64
CA PRO A 473 -19.62 -4.39 -25.84
C PRO A 473 -20.15 -5.34 -26.94
N PRO A 474 -20.09 -4.94 -28.23
CA PRO A 474 -20.53 -5.81 -29.32
C PRO A 474 -19.71 -7.10 -29.37
N CYS A 475 -20.38 -8.23 -29.58
CA CYS A 475 -19.80 -9.57 -29.65
C CYS A 475 -20.02 -10.12 -31.07
N ILE A 476 -19.09 -9.81 -31.98
CA ILE A 476 -19.09 -10.30 -33.36
C ILE A 476 -17.76 -11.02 -33.61
N GLY A 477 -17.80 -12.35 -33.66
CA GLY A 477 -16.62 -13.21 -33.90
C GLY A 477 -15.73 -13.42 -32.66
N PHE A 478 -15.24 -12.34 -32.05
CA PHE A 478 -14.45 -12.37 -30.81
C PHE A 478 -15.17 -11.60 -29.71
N CYS A 479 -15.46 -12.28 -28.59
CA CYS A 479 -16.28 -11.72 -27.52
C CYS A 479 -15.42 -11.48 -26.27
N GLY A 480 -15.06 -10.21 -26.09
CA GLY A 480 -14.42 -9.71 -24.88
C GLY A 480 -14.02 -8.24 -25.00
N ALA A 481 -13.68 -7.63 -23.87
CA ALA A 481 -13.22 -6.26 -23.80
C ALA A 481 -12.07 -6.12 -22.78
N ALA A 482 -11.04 -5.37 -23.14
CA ALA A 482 -9.92 -5.05 -22.25
C ALA A 482 -10.29 -3.97 -21.21
N GLY A 483 -11.40 -3.26 -21.40
CA GLY A 483 -11.90 -2.23 -20.51
C GLY A 483 -13.42 -2.10 -20.58
N VAL A 484 -13.95 -1.15 -19.82
CA VAL A 484 -15.39 -0.84 -19.75
C VAL A 484 -15.62 0.67 -19.87
N GLU A 485 -16.77 1.04 -20.45
CA GLU A 485 -17.25 2.41 -20.61
C GLU A 485 -18.66 2.54 -20.04
N LYS A 486 -19.04 3.76 -19.64
CA LYS A 486 -20.38 4.09 -19.16
C LYS A 486 -20.87 3.16 -18.04
N ALA A 487 -19.96 2.76 -17.16
CA ALA A 487 -20.24 1.75 -16.17
C ALA A 487 -20.81 2.33 -14.87
N SER A 488 -21.80 1.60 -14.35
CA SER A 488 -22.24 1.67 -12.96
C SER A 488 -21.51 0.60 -12.14
N LEU A 489 -21.55 0.70 -10.81
CA LEU A 489 -21.16 -0.40 -9.91
C LEU A 489 -22.39 -1.10 -9.37
N GLN A 490 -22.38 -2.42 -9.44
CA GLN A 490 -23.46 -3.29 -8.98
C GLN A 490 -22.95 -4.22 -7.88
N VAL A 491 -23.82 -4.59 -6.95
CA VAL A 491 -23.55 -5.58 -5.91
C VAL A 491 -24.54 -6.71 -6.01
N MET A 492 -24.05 -7.94 -5.91
CA MET A 492 -24.84 -9.17 -5.97
C MET A 492 -24.61 -9.99 -4.70
N PRO A 493 -25.66 -10.39 -3.96
CA PRO A 493 -25.52 -11.18 -2.73
C PRO A 493 -25.30 -12.67 -3.04
N PHE A 494 -24.68 -13.39 -2.11
CA PHE A 494 -24.44 -14.82 -2.12
C PHE A 494 -24.80 -15.41 -0.76
N ASP A 495 -25.68 -16.41 -0.73
CA ASP A 495 -26.15 -17.04 0.51
C ASP A 495 -25.27 -18.23 0.98
N GLY A 496 -24.14 -18.45 0.31
CA GLY A 496 -23.28 -19.64 0.49
C GLY A 496 -23.53 -20.73 -0.55
N THR A 497 -24.66 -20.70 -1.26
CA THR A 497 -25.04 -21.68 -2.29
C THR A 497 -25.47 -21.06 -3.62
N LYS A 498 -26.19 -19.93 -3.58
CA LYS A 498 -26.79 -19.29 -4.75
C LYS A 498 -26.54 -17.78 -4.72
N TRP A 499 -26.43 -17.23 -5.93
CA TRP A 499 -26.34 -15.80 -6.16
C TRP A 499 -27.75 -15.20 -6.27
N GLY A 500 -27.97 -14.08 -5.60
CA GLY A 500 -29.22 -13.31 -5.69
C GLY A 500 -29.19 -12.26 -6.80
N ALA A 501 -30.24 -11.43 -6.85
CA ALA A 501 -30.33 -10.35 -7.84
C ALA A 501 -29.36 -9.20 -7.53
N SER A 502 -28.76 -8.62 -8.58
CA SER A 502 -27.89 -7.46 -8.44
C SER A 502 -28.66 -6.17 -8.12
N THR A 503 -28.06 -5.32 -7.31
CA THR A 503 -28.52 -3.97 -6.98
C THR A 503 -27.44 -2.93 -7.30
N THR A 504 -27.84 -1.70 -7.61
CA THR A 504 -26.89 -0.64 -7.94
C THR A 504 -26.27 -0.06 -6.67
N LEU A 505 -24.94 -0.08 -6.58
CA LEU A 505 -24.17 0.56 -5.52
C LEU A 505 -23.78 1.99 -5.89
N VAL A 506 -23.29 2.17 -7.12
CA VAL A 506 -22.95 3.49 -7.67
C VAL A 506 -23.59 3.60 -9.06
N PRO A 507 -24.55 4.52 -9.27
CA PRO A 507 -25.19 4.66 -10.56
C PRO A 507 -24.22 5.23 -11.60
N TYR A 508 -24.48 4.93 -12.87
CA TYR A 508 -23.92 5.70 -13.96
C TYR A 508 -24.71 7.00 -14.11
N SER A 509 -24.02 8.13 -14.03
CA SER A 509 -24.62 9.46 -14.16
C SER A 509 -23.73 10.36 -15.04
N GLY A 510 -23.34 9.85 -16.22
CA GLY A 510 -22.43 10.53 -17.15
C GLY A 510 -20.95 10.40 -16.78
N GLN A 511 -20.60 9.49 -15.88
CA GLN A 511 -19.22 9.24 -15.42
C GLN A 511 -18.99 7.73 -15.35
N ASN A 512 -17.86 7.26 -15.87
CA ASN A 512 -17.54 5.85 -15.95
C ASN A 512 -16.98 5.35 -14.60
N ASN A 513 -17.57 4.33 -13.97
CA ASN A 513 -17.12 3.76 -12.70
C ASN A 513 -16.63 2.31 -12.86
N TYR A 514 -15.41 2.00 -12.45
CA TYR A 514 -14.77 0.71 -12.75
C TYR A 514 -13.69 0.31 -11.73
N TYR A 515 -13.12 -0.90 -11.89
CA TYR A 515 -12.15 -1.51 -10.96
C TYR A 515 -12.55 -1.46 -9.47
N PRO A 516 -13.76 -1.92 -9.09
CA PRO A 516 -14.15 -1.93 -7.69
C PRO A 516 -13.34 -2.95 -6.87
N ALA A 517 -13.08 -2.66 -5.60
CA ALA A 517 -12.49 -3.61 -4.64
C ALA A 517 -12.97 -3.35 -3.20
N TYR A 518 -13.34 -4.41 -2.49
CA TYR A 518 -13.74 -4.35 -1.09
C TYR A 518 -12.54 -4.14 -0.16
N SER A 519 -12.72 -3.31 0.86
CA SER A 519 -11.79 -3.19 1.99
C SER A 519 -11.69 -4.51 2.76
N PRO A 520 -10.61 -4.75 3.54
CA PRO A 520 -10.41 -5.99 4.29
C PRO A 520 -11.53 -6.32 5.27
N ASP A 521 -12.17 -5.29 5.84
CA ASP A 521 -13.32 -5.42 6.74
C ASP A 521 -14.67 -5.49 6.00
N GLY A 522 -14.67 -5.37 4.67
CA GLY A 522 -15.87 -5.38 3.84
C GLY A 522 -16.76 -4.13 3.95
N ALA A 523 -16.36 -3.11 4.75
CA ALA A 523 -17.18 -1.93 5.00
C ALA A 523 -17.18 -0.91 3.84
N TRP A 524 -16.16 -0.95 2.97
CA TRP A 524 -15.95 0.01 1.91
C TRP A 524 -15.68 -0.68 0.57
N VAL A 525 -16.04 0.00 -0.52
CA VAL A 525 -15.64 -0.33 -1.88
C VAL A 525 -14.84 0.85 -2.44
N ILE A 526 -13.57 0.62 -2.76
CA ILE A 526 -12.75 1.56 -3.54
C ILE A 526 -12.98 1.29 -5.04
N PHE A 527 -12.92 2.31 -5.86
CA PHE A 527 -13.08 2.18 -7.31
C PHE A 527 -12.43 3.35 -8.04
N ASN A 528 -12.29 3.21 -9.36
CA ASN A 528 -11.93 4.30 -10.24
C ASN A 528 -13.14 4.96 -10.86
N ARG A 529 -13.04 6.27 -11.07
CA ARG A 529 -14.02 7.05 -11.81
C ARG A 529 -13.34 7.93 -12.85
N SER A 530 -13.82 7.92 -14.08
CA SER A 530 -13.47 8.94 -15.08
C SER A 530 -14.57 9.99 -15.13
N PRO A 531 -14.30 11.25 -14.70
CA PRO A 531 -15.27 12.33 -14.77
C PRO A 531 -15.73 12.67 -16.19
N SER A 532 -14.88 12.46 -17.20
CA SER A 532 -15.18 12.71 -18.62
C SER A 532 -15.66 11.46 -19.35
N ASP A 533 -16.11 10.44 -18.61
CA ASP A 533 -16.67 9.19 -19.14
C ASP A 533 -15.71 8.40 -20.06
N LEU A 534 -14.39 8.54 -19.86
CA LEU A 534 -13.37 7.80 -20.60
C LEU A 534 -13.36 6.32 -20.22
N GLY A 535 -12.99 5.48 -21.20
CA GLY A 535 -12.86 4.04 -21.03
C GLY A 535 -11.76 3.64 -20.03
N SER A 536 -12.03 2.58 -19.26
CA SER A 536 -11.19 2.18 -18.12
C SER A 536 -9.76 1.76 -18.47
N TYR A 537 -9.46 1.49 -19.74
CA TYR A 537 -8.18 0.92 -20.18
C TYR A 537 -7.01 1.90 -19.97
N ASP A 538 -7.22 3.18 -20.27
CA ASP A 538 -6.18 4.22 -20.13
C ASP A 538 -6.78 5.62 -19.89
N ALA A 539 -7.81 5.70 -19.05
CA ALA A 539 -8.46 6.98 -18.72
C ALA A 539 -7.47 7.93 -18.02
N LYS A 540 -7.08 9.00 -18.73
CA LYS A 540 -6.11 10.00 -18.24
C LYS A 540 -6.65 10.88 -17.13
N ASP A 541 -7.96 10.98 -17.00
CA ASP A 541 -8.66 11.72 -15.95
C ASP A 541 -9.15 10.81 -14.81
N ALA A 542 -8.74 9.54 -14.79
CA ALA A 542 -9.20 8.58 -13.81
C ALA A 542 -8.80 8.99 -12.38
N GLU A 543 -9.78 9.00 -11.50
CA GLU A 543 -9.66 9.36 -10.09
C GLU A 543 -9.95 8.15 -9.20
N VAL A 544 -9.47 8.19 -7.97
CA VAL A 544 -9.77 7.16 -6.96
C VAL A 544 -10.89 7.64 -6.03
N TRP A 545 -11.93 6.81 -5.90
CA TRP A 545 -13.13 7.08 -5.12
C TRP A 545 -13.44 5.92 -4.18
N VAL A 546 -14.16 6.19 -3.10
CA VAL A 546 -14.66 5.20 -2.16
C VAL A 546 -16.17 5.35 -1.96
N VAL A 547 -16.88 4.27 -1.64
CA VAL A 547 -18.27 4.29 -1.18
C VAL A 547 -18.45 3.22 -0.09
N ALA A 548 -19.34 3.46 0.87
CA ALA A 548 -19.70 2.43 1.85
C ALA A 548 -20.32 1.23 1.14
N SER A 549 -20.00 0.01 1.55
CA SER A 549 -20.52 -1.21 0.92
C SER A 549 -22.04 -1.39 1.08
N SER A 550 -22.63 -0.69 2.05
CA SER A 550 -24.07 -0.55 2.25
C SER A 550 -24.75 0.44 1.31
N GLY A 551 -23.99 1.17 0.49
CA GLY A 551 -24.47 2.29 -0.32
C GLY A 551 -24.32 3.65 0.39
N GLY A 552 -24.59 4.72 -0.35
CA GLY A 552 -24.40 6.10 0.08
C GLY A 552 -23.69 6.94 -0.97
N THR A 553 -23.33 8.17 -0.61
CA THR A 553 -22.62 9.10 -1.50
C THR A 553 -21.15 8.68 -1.65
N PRO A 554 -20.64 8.45 -2.88
CA PRO A 554 -19.23 8.21 -3.09
C PRO A 554 -18.36 9.43 -2.75
N ILE A 555 -17.18 9.19 -2.17
CA ILE A 555 -16.23 10.22 -1.73
C ILE A 555 -14.97 10.09 -2.59
N LYS A 556 -14.52 11.21 -3.17
CA LYS A 556 -13.23 11.28 -3.88
C LYS A 556 -12.09 11.30 -2.87
N LEU A 557 -11.03 10.54 -3.14
CA LEU A 557 -9.78 10.61 -2.38
C LEU A 557 -8.96 11.83 -2.82
N THR A 558 -9.45 13.05 -2.57
CA THR A 558 -8.91 14.30 -3.15
C THR A 558 -7.43 14.56 -2.83
N THR A 559 -6.97 14.14 -1.66
CA THR A 559 -5.59 14.32 -1.20
C THR A 559 -4.67 13.25 -1.80
N GLY A 560 -5.15 12.02 -1.93
CA GLY A 560 -4.40 10.89 -2.45
C GLY A 560 -4.40 10.79 -3.99
N SER A 561 -5.47 11.19 -4.67
CA SER A 561 -5.69 11.02 -6.11
C SER A 561 -5.42 12.32 -6.88
N THR A 562 -4.68 12.21 -7.99
CA THR A 562 -4.28 13.38 -8.81
C THR A 562 -4.68 13.27 -10.27
N GLY A 563 -5.46 12.24 -10.64
CA GLY A 563 -5.83 11.96 -12.03
C GLY A 563 -4.87 10.99 -12.71
N GLY A 564 -5.38 10.24 -13.70
CA GLY A 564 -4.66 9.17 -14.37
C GLY A 564 -4.33 8.00 -13.45
N ASP A 565 -5.11 7.84 -12.37
CA ASP A 565 -4.95 6.79 -11.38
C ASP A 565 -5.76 5.54 -11.78
N SER A 566 -5.21 4.34 -11.63
CA SER A 566 -5.89 3.09 -12.03
C SER A 566 -5.62 1.93 -11.07
N TRP A 567 -6.51 0.95 -11.07
CA TRP A 567 -6.38 -0.31 -10.31
C TRP A 567 -6.19 -0.12 -8.79
N PRO A 568 -7.07 0.63 -8.10
CA PRO A 568 -6.99 0.78 -6.66
C PRO A 568 -7.19 -0.57 -5.98
N LYS A 569 -6.31 -0.88 -5.03
CA LYS A 569 -6.34 -2.09 -4.21
C LYS A 569 -5.99 -1.77 -2.77
N TRP A 570 -6.72 -2.38 -1.85
CA TRP A 570 -6.46 -2.28 -0.41
C TRP A 570 -5.30 -3.19 -0.01
N THR A 571 -4.53 -2.79 1.00
CA THR A 571 -3.72 -3.73 1.77
C THR A 571 -4.60 -4.78 2.43
N ALA A 572 -4.03 -5.95 2.74
CA ALA A 572 -4.81 -7.11 3.16
C ALA A 572 -5.37 -7.06 4.59
N ALA A 573 -4.99 -6.08 5.42
CA ALA A 573 -5.41 -5.97 6.81
C ALA A 573 -5.71 -4.52 7.23
N MET A 574 -6.62 -4.38 8.19
CA MET A 574 -6.81 -3.15 8.96
C MET A 574 -5.69 -3.04 10.00
N GLN A 575 -5.25 -1.81 10.25
CA GLN A 575 -4.26 -1.49 11.28
C GLN A 575 -4.88 -0.57 12.33
N ALA A 576 -4.41 -0.62 13.57
CA ALA A 576 -4.73 0.42 14.54
C ALA A 576 -4.01 1.73 14.18
N TYR A 577 -4.66 2.87 14.44
CA TYR A 577 -4.03 4.18 14.34
C TYR A 577 -4.73 5.20 15.23
N LYS A 578 -3.99 5.76 16.18
CA LYS A 578 -4.54 6.61 17.25
C LYS A 578 -5.69 5.89 17.96
N SER A 579 -6.86 6.52 18.08
CA SER A 579 -8.06 5.90 18.67
C SER A 579 -8.91 5.11 17.66
N GLY A 580 -8.49 5.01 16.40
CA GLY A 580 -9.27 4.41 15.32
C GLY A 580 -8.48 3.38 14.51
N GLY A 581 -8.88 3.22 13.25
CA GLY A 581 -8.24 2.31 12.31
C GLY A 581 -7.59 3.06 11.14
N LEU A 582 -6.67 2.37 10.48
CA LEU A 582 -6.04 2.78 9.24
C LEU A 582 -5.99 1.58 8.31
N VAL A 583 -6.14 1.81 7.01
CA VAL A 583 -5.82 0.83 5.99
C VAL A 583 -5.14 1.57 4.85
N TRP A 584 -4.40 0.87 4.00
CA TRP A 584 -3.71 1.51 2.91
C TRP A 584 -4.32 1.13 1.56
N VAL A 585 -4.19 2.04 0.61
CA VAL A 585 -4.63 1.85 -0.77
C VAL A 585 -3.44 2.06 -1.69
N THR A 586 -3.22 1.12 -2.59
CA THR A 586 -2.30 1.28 -3.71
C THR A 586 -3.04 1.47 -5.02
N PHE A 587 -2.47 2.23 -5.93
CA PHE A 587 -2.98 2.39 -7.29
C PHE A 587 -1.81 2.74 -8.22
N SER A 588 -1.96 2.45 -9.51
CA SER A 588 -1.07 2.96 -10.55
C SER A 588 -1.36 4.42 -10.81
N SER A 589 -0.34 5.25 -10.95
CA SER A 589 -0.49 6.67 -11.30
C SER A 589 0.66 7.12 -12.18
N ARG A 590 0.35 7.99 -13.15
CA ARG A 590 1.35 8.70 -13.96
C ARG A 590 1.78 10.04 -13.35
N ARG A 591 1.45 10.29 -12.08
CA ARG A 591 1.92 11.52 -11.41
C ARG A 591 3.46 11.56 -11.34
N ALA A 592 3.99 12.77 -11.21
CA ALA A 592 5.42 12.98 -11.07
C ALA A 592 5.97 12.31 -9.80
N TYR A 593 7.14 11.67 -9.89
CA TYR A 593 7.88 11.21 -8.72
C TYR A 593 8.98 12.22 -8.38
N GLY A 594 8.58 13.31 -7.73
CA GLY A 594 9.45 14.44 -7.39
C GLY A 594 10.34 14.86 -8.56
N LEU A 595 11.66 14.72 -8.41
CA LEU A 595 12.65 15.08 -9.43
C LEU A 595 13.11 13.90 -10.32
N ARG A 596 12.58 12.69 -10.11
CA ARG A 596 12.98 11.47 -10.84
C ARG A 596 12.16 11.22 -12.08
N LEU A 597 10.84 11.40 -12.01
CA LEU A 597 9.91 11.13 -13.10
C LEU A 597 8.96 12.33 -13.27
N ALA A 598 8.80 12.78 -14.51
CA ALA A 598 7.83 13.83 -14.84
C ALA A 598 6.40 13.31 -14.80
N ALA A 599 5.43 14.21 -14.59
CA ALA A 599 4.03 13.84 -14.70
C ALA A 599 3.70 13.39 -16.14
N GLY A 600 2.82 12.40 -16.26
CA GLY A 600 2.39 11.81 -17.52
C GLY A 600 3.35 10.78 -18.13
N SER A 601 4.54 10.58 -17.58
CA SER A 601 5.57 9.76 -18.24
C SER A 601 5.33 8.25 -18.13
N THR A 602 5.33 7.71 -16.91
CA THR A 602 5.36 6.26 -16.67
C THR A 602 4.48 5.96 -15.47
N ALA A 603 3.53 5.04 -15.63
CA ALA A 603 2.68 4.63 -14.53
C ALA A 603 3.54 3.92 -13.47
N GLN A 604 3.44 4.37 -12.23
CA GLN A 604 4.11 3.78 -11.08
C GLN A 604 3.07 3.41 -10.03
N ILE A 605 3.41 2.52 -9.12
CA ILE A 605 2.57 2.16 -7.98
C ILE A 605 2.80 3.19 -6.87
N TRP A 606 1.72 3.85 -6.49
CA TRP A 606 1.64 4.79 -5.40
C TRP A 606 0.79 4.22 -4.28
N MET A 607 1.03 4.69 -3.07
CA MET A 607 0.31 4.27 -1.87
C MET A 607 -0.18 5.48 -1.09
N THR A 608 -1.40 5.39 -0.57
CA THR A 608 -1.97 6.39 0.35
C THR A 608 -2.57 5.68 1.56
N ALA A 609 -2.53 6.35 2.70
CA ALA A 609 -3.26 5.92 3.87
C ALA A 609 -4.74 6.30 3.75
N PHE A 610 -5.63 5.47 4.28
CA PHE A 610 -7.07 5.66 4.31
C PHE A 610 -7.55 5.58 5.75
N ASP A 611 -8.24 6.63 6.20
CA ASP A 611 -8.87 6.74 7.51
C ASP A 611 -10.38 6.46 7.39
N PRO A 612 -10.86 5.28 7.83
CA PRO A 612 -12.28 4.94 7.76
C PRO A 612 -13.17 5.87 8.58
N ALA A 613 -12.66 6.50 9.64
CA ALA A 613 -13.47 7.41 10.46
C ALA A 613 -13.79 8.70 9.69
N LYS A 614 -12.83 9.24 8.93
CA LYS A 614 -13.08 10.36 8.01
C LYS A 614 -14.08 9.99 6.92
N ALA A 615 -13.96 8.79 6.35
CA ALA A 615 -14.90 8.31 5.34
C ALA A 615 -16.33 8.21 5.90
N LYS A 616 -16.50 7.67 7.12
CA LYS A 616 -17.81 7.62 7.82
C LYS A 616 -18.40 9.02 8.03
N ALA A 617 -17.56 10.02 8.26
CA ALA A 617 -17.96 11.41 8.41
C ALA A 617 -18.21 12.14 7.08
N GLY A 618 -18.06 11.47 5.92
CA GLY A 618 -18.23 12.09 4.60
C GLY A 618 -17.06 12.97 4.16
N ALA A 619 -15.95 12.97 4.90
CA ALA A 619 -14.74 13.74 4.58
C ALA A 619 -13.77 12.91 3.74
N ASP A 620 -12.81 13.58 3.07
CA ASP A 620 -11.72 12.91 2.37
C ASP A 620 -10.91 12.03 3.35
N PRO A 621 -10.93 10.70 3.17
CA PRO A 621 -10.24 9.80 4.08
C PRO A 621 -8.78 9.58 3.71
N SER A 622 -8.29 10.16 2.60
CA SER A 622 -6.95 9.91 2.09
C SER A 622 -5.90 10.88 2.63
N TYR A 623 -4.65 10.43 2.56
CA TYR A 623 -3.46 11.24 2.81
C TYR A 623 -2.69 11.47 1.49
N PRO A 624 -1.72 12.40 1.45
CA PRO A 624 -0.91 12.56 0.24
C PRO A 624 -0.18 11.26 -0.08
N ALA A 625 -0.34 10.76 -1.31
CA ALA A 625 0.24 9.49 -1.71
C ALA A 625 1.76 9.58 -1.88
N PHE A 626 2.45 8.47 -1.64
CA PHE A 626 3.89 8.32 -1.79
C PHE A 626 4.24 7.15 -2.72
N TRP A 627 5.42 7.21 -3.33
CA TRP A 627 5.89 6.22 -4.28
C TRP A 627 6.48 4.99 -3.56
N LEU A 628 6.24 3.78 -4.09
CA LEU A 628 6.75 2.55 -3.50
C LEU A 628 8.13 2.15 -4.06
N PRO A 629 9.16 1.92 -3.22
CA PRO A 629 10.56 1.89 -3.64
C PRO A 629 11.07 0.60 -4.28
N PHE A 630 10.30 -0.49 -4.25
CA PHE A 630 10.74 -1.79 -4.74
C PHE A 630 10.55 -1.98 -6.25
N GLN A 631 9.90 -1.03 -6.93
CA GLN A 631 9.53 -1.14 -8.34
C GLN A 631 10.60 -0.53 -9.27
N ASP A 632 10.60 -0.94 -10.54
CA ASP A 632 11.48 -0.39 -11.57
C ASP A 632 10.91 0.93 -12.11
N GLY A 633 11.56 2.04 -11.79
CA GLY A 633 11.16 3.37 -12.25
C GLY A 633 11.24 3.59 -13.77
N SER A 634 11.91 2.68 -14.51
CA SER A 634 12.00 2.73 -15.97
C SER A 634 10.91 1.93 -16.71
N SER A 635 9.96 1.35 -15.97
CA SER A 635 8.89 0.51 -16.51
C SER A 635 7.52 0.96 -16.00
N GLY A 636 6.48 0.77 -16.80
CA GLY A 636 5.09 0.87 -16.32
C GLY A 636 4.81 -0.22 -15.30
N ASN A 637 4.42 0.15 -14.08
CA ASN A 637 4.09 -0.78 -13.01
C ASN A 637 2.60 -0.69 -12.64
N HIS A 638 1.92 -1.84 -12.67
CA HIS A 638 0.47 -1.89 -12.51
C HIS A 638 -0.07 -3.04 -11.67
N ILE A 639 -1.36 -2.93 -11.29
CA ILE A 639 -2.15 -4.01 -10.70
C ILE A 639 -1.50 -4.54 -9.42
N ALA A 640 -1.37 -3.67 -8.42
CA ALA A 640 -0.81 -4.00 -7.11
C ALA A 640 -1.77 -4.88 -6.27
N GLN A 641 -1.71 -6.20 -6.45
CA GLN A 641 -2.51 -7.17 -5.70
C GLN A 641 -1.87 -7.48 -4.35
N TRP A 642 -2.67 -7.43 -3.28
CA TRP A 642 -2.20 -7.68 -1.92
C TRP A 642 -2.61 -9.05 -1.40
N VAL A 643 -1.70 -9.65 -0.62
CA VAL A 643 -1.94 -10.90 0.11
C VAL A 643 -1.59 -10.72 1.57
N THR A 644 -2.28 -11.43 2.47
CA THR A 644 -2.00 -11.37 3.92
C THR A 644 -0.63 -11.95 4.27
N LYS A 645 -0.14 -12.91 3.46
CA LYS A 645 1.17 -13.55 3.63
C LYS A 645 1.76 -13.87 2.27
N VAL A 646 3.08 -13.67 2.13
CA VAL A 646 3.82 -14.22 0.98
C VAL A 646 4.04 -15.69 1.21
N ASP A 647 3.37 -16.52 0.41
CA ASP A 647 3.58 -17.96 0.46
C ASP A 647 4.87 -18.33 -0.30
N ARG A 648 5.74 -19.10 0.37
CA ARG A 648 7.07 -19.46 -0.11
C ARG A 648 7.22 -20.97 -0.10
N LYS A 649 7.88 -21.50 -1.12
CA LYS A 649 8.19 -22.93 -1.22
C LYS A 649 8.99 -23.38 0.02
N PRO A 650 8.53 -24.39 0.76
CA PRO A 650 9.33 -25.01 1.82
C PRO A 650 10.59 -25.67 1.25
N CYS A 651 11.64 -25.74 2.06
CA CYS A 651 12.89 -26.40 1.71
C CYS A 651 13.61 -26.95 2.95
N LYS A 652 14.49 -27.92 2.73
CA LYS A 652 15.46 -28.44 3.69
C LYS A 652 16.88 -27.97 3.37
N GLU A 653 17.18 -27.79 2.09
CA GLU A 653 18.49 -27.35 1.59
C GLU A 653 18.35 -26.43 0.38
N SER A 654 19.36 -25.59 0.13
CA SER A 654 19.29 -24.55 -0.92
C SER A 654 19.24 -25.11 -2.35
N SER A 655 19.63 -26.37 -2.57
CA SER A 655 19.48 -27.06 -3.86
C SER A 655 18.01 -27.17 -4.31
N GLU A 656 17.06 -27.15 -3.37
CA GLU A 656 15.61 -27.22 -3.62
C GLU A 656 15.01 -25.86 -4.04
N CYS A 657 15.81 -24.79 -4.00
CA CYS A 657 15.41 -23.40 -4.22
C CYS A 657 16.06 -22.82 -5.50
N PRO A 658 15.36 -22.82 -6.64
CA PRO A 658 15.90 -22.26 -7.87
C PRO A 658 16.22 -20.76 -7.72
N PHE A 659 17.50 -20.39 -7.90
CA PHE A 659 18.01 -19.01 -7.79
C PHE A 659 17.76 -18.35 -6.41
N GLN A 660 17.50 -19.14 -5.38
CA GLN A 660 17.18 -18.72 -4.02
C GLN A 660 17.97 -19.58 -3.02
N ALA A 661 17.92 -19.24 -1.74
CA ALA A 661 18.52 -20.04 -0.68
C ALA A 661 17.45 -20.56 0.29
N CYS A 662 17.72 -21.71 0.89
CA CYS A 662 16.90 -22.21 1.96
C CYS A 662 17.23 -21.49 3.26
N ILE A 663 16.31 -20.64 3.73
CA ILE A 663 16.48 -19.82 4.93
C ILE A 663 15.26 -20.03 5.81
N ASP A 664 15.49 -20.53 7.03
CA ASP A 664 14.45 -20.90 8.01
C ASP A 664 13.42 -21.91 7.46
N GLY A 665 13.86 -22.83 6.61
CA GLY A 665 13.00 -23.85 6.01
C GLY A 665 12.17 -23.38 4.81
N PHE A 666 12.44 -22.19 4.28
CA PHE A 666 11.75 -21.65 3.09
C PHE A 666 12.71 -21.09 2.05
N CYS A 667 12.35 -21.20 0.78
CA CYS A 667 13.08 -20.59 -0.32
C CYS A 667 12.90 -19.06 -0.29
N LYS A 668 13.96 -18.37 0.12
CA LYS A 668 14.01 -16.91 0.23
C LYS A 668 15.09 -16.34 -0.71
N PRO A 669 14.95 -15.08 -1.16
CA PRO A 669 15.99 -14.41 -1.94
C PRO A 669 17.32 -14.43 -1.19
N MET A 670 18.40 -14.67 -1.90
CA MET A 670 19.75 -14.52 -1.34
C MET A 670 19.98 -13.05 -0.94
N LYS A 671 20.83 -12.84 0.07
CA LYS A 671 21.03 -11.52 0.66
C LYS A 671 21.68 -10.53 -0.31
#